data_AF-A0A926ATS2-F1
#
_entry.id   AF-A0A926ATS2-F1
#
_cell.length_a   1.000
_cell.length_b   1.000
_cell.length_c   1.000
_cell.angle_alpha   90.00
_cell.angle_beta   90.00
_cell.angle_gamma   90.00
#
_symmetry.space_group_name_H-M   'P 1'
#
loop_
_entity.id
_entity.type
_entity.pdbx_description
1 polymer ?
#
loop_
_entity_poly.entity_id
_entity_poly.type
_entity_poly.pdbx_seq_one_letter_code
_entity_poly.pdbx_strand_id
1 'polypeptide(L)'
;MSMVGSLHERRQELKQLDQWREQLAARLVDAAHRLDSPGEPPTDALIDELDSYRARTLQLAEHLDVIGASSDQEAVAGITLPELGRLLDDRERRERVLPVLDEVLRMRHVETVDFAPLADCQAEARRLLASASQPSSVKGDADLDAICQQTHPLNLLIKLCEHDDGLSDSDWIECNDRVTAVYGRQLATAVARGRIQRVADSFSAATDPVPDVTPTNGDALPLMLVPSDLSFRPIALPPELPAVSKAIHEPTPARRQQAPLGADSIFEPSPLADSVFDERTPPPKLRGLVFPTDEQPLIEPPTSTARLPGQASNGPARVAPSVDGTDARMPSSPVSDLVVQLLSEDRLPLAMHVARCAELRPGLPVPFPPTWLLRSLILGEHLSDSNGELARQLEDDLRHFRPELLTEGDADRRVASGFLLRAAALPAALIAGSASASVILRAFKIAPGCSQLYNYCSRIALYGDRLDGQIVEMFRPQLEEIEDIDTESLGEAASRWLQETARKAINYGRTSLLFLHAHWTLTSGTSLRHSDATQVWCKWQETLLLASRLLRPVCRNLEGERHWVRQEIARLSAHLRAEANDNAQRNGSGHAAPARNNSLPTDEMHAVLRQAIELASRWLRLSGAKSALAGPLSQDALDLRDEVLERTVGVLSELNEQWQVHTSPLVRAGIACCQRSVERIHSLFAESRSLPLQEIDLRHAFHAELLKIPGLELNDQWLPETDPATLERELIEHWKRGDTSWRQAYDVHALHGDHVATGRLLELDVWPSEAERGELSAQRSAQIAEHRQTLASELNEVSLDLEAIGRLGQLDGVDGDVFAQRLERLRRDLPGLLNFGSCRWQLDQIRSALQRRRIRPLADGGLAPSDWSPANLERRRSPTVNAAVSDRADKARARETEAVAMVTDIFSEE
;
A
#
# COMPACT_ATOMS: atom_id res chain seq x y z
N MET A 1 54.15 -30.61 24.66
CA MET A 1 53.06 -31.49 24.14
C MET A 1 51.64 -30.94 24.32
N SER A 2 51.37 -30.00 25.24
CA SER A 2 50.01 -29.45 25.44
C SER A 2 49.46 -28.59 24.29
N MET A 3 50.32 -27.82 23.57
CA MET A 3 49.87 -26.93 22.49
C MET A 3 49.54 -27.62 21.15
N VAL A 4 50.25 -28.70 20.79
CA VAL A 4 50.01 -29.43 19.52
C VAL A 4 48.65 -30.13 19.50
N GLY A 5 48.13 -30.52 20.67
CA GLY A 5 46.75 -31.01 20.81
C GLY A 5 45.72 -29.94 20.46
N SER A 6 45.97 -28.69 20.85
CA SER A 6 45.04 -27.57 20.63
C SER A 6 44.85 -27.21 19.15
N LEU A 7 45.89 -27.30 18.31
CA LEU A 7 45.74 -27.02 16.87
C LEU A 7 45.01 -28.14 16.11
N HIS A 8 45.24 -29.40 16.49
CA HIS A 8 44.53 -30.53 15.89
C HIS A 8 43.02 -30.47 16.20
N GLU A 9 42.68 -30.16 17.45
CA GLU A 9 41.29 -29.92 17.89
C GLU A 9 40.63 -28.79 17.09
N ARG A 10 41.33 -27.66 16.89
CA ARG A 10 40.82 -26.52 16.10
C ARG A 10 40.62 -26.86 14.62
N ARG A 11 41.50 -27.67 14.02
CA ARG A 11 41.31 -28.14 12.64
C ARG A 11 40.13 -29.09 12.53
N GLN A 12 39.89 -29.91 13.55
CA GLN A 12 38.70 -30.75 13.61
C GLN A 12 37.42 -29.92 13.77
N GLU A 13 37.45 -28.87 14.60
CA GLU A 13 36.34 -27.92 14.75
C GLU A 13 36.04 -27.17 13.45
N LEU A 14 37.06 -26.71 12.71
CA LEU A 14 36.88 -26.10 11.39
C LEU A 14 36.17 -27.04 10.41
N LYS A 15 36.54 -28.34 10.39
CA LYS A 15 35.87 -29.35 9.55
C LYS A 15 34.42 -29.58 9.96
N GLN A 16 34.12 -29.58 11.26
CA GLN A 16 32.75 -29.70 11.76
C GLN A 16 31.90 -28.49 11.36
N LEU A 17 32.46 -27.28 11.47
CA LEU A 17 31.79 -26.07 10.99
C LEU A 17 31.57 -26.10 9.49
N ASP A 18 32.50 -26.63 8.70
CA ASP A 18 32.32 -26.75 7.25
C ASP A 18 31.18 -27.72 6.88
N GLN A 19 31.09 -28.86 7.56
CA GLN A 19 29.98 -29.80 7.38
C GLN A 19 28.64 -29.22 7.84
N TRP A 20 28.61 -28.51 8.97
CA TRP A 20 27.41 -27.83 9.45
C TRP A 20 26.96 -26.75 8.47
N ARG A 21 27.92 -26.02 7.88
CA ARG A 21 27.68 -25.00 6.85
C ARG A 21 26.91 -25.57 5.66
N GLU A 22 27.33 -26.71 5.13
CA GLU A 22 26.68 -27.34 3.97
C GLU A 22 25.24 -27.76 4.28
N GLN A 23 25.01 -28.35 5.45
CA GLN A 23 23.68 -28.77 5.91
C GLN A 23 22.74 -27.58 6.12
N LEU A 24 23.26 -26.51 6.76
CA LEU A 24 22.51 -25.29 7.01
C LEU A 24 22.19 -24.57 5.69
N ALA A 25 23.14 -24.50 4.76
CA ALA A 25 22.93 -23.91 3.44
C ALA A 25 21.81 -24.60 2.66
N ALA A 26 21.78 -25.94 2.64
CA ALA A 26 20.71 -26.69 1.99
C ALA A 26 19.33 -26.38 2.59
N ARG A 27 19.24 -26.29 3.92
CA ARG A 27 17.98 -25.96 4.62
C ARG A 27 17.54 -24.51 4.43
N LEU A 28 18.48 -23.56 4.34
CA LEU A 28 18.19 -22.16 4.06
C LEU A 28 17.71 -21.97 2.61
N VAL A 29 18.25 -22.72 1.64
CA VAL A 29 17.75 -22.75 0.26
C VAL A 29 16.33 -23.32 0.21
N ASP A 30 16.05 -24.39 0.93
CA ASP A 30 14.71 -24.99 1.00
C ASP A 30 13.71 -24.02 1.65
N ALA A 31 14.11 -23.31 2.70
CA ALA A 31 13.31 -22.26 3.33
C ALA A 31 13.08 -21.06 2.40
N ALA A 32 14.09 -20.66 1.60
CA ALA A 32 13.94 -19.60 0.62
C ALA A 32 12.93 -19.99 -0.48
N HIS A 33 12.94 -21.23 -0.97
CA HIS A 33 11.94 -21.72 -1.92
C HIS A 33 10.53 -21.76 -1.32
N ARG A 34 10.38 -22.12 -0.04
CA ARG A 34 9.10 -22.07 0.67
C ARG A 34 8.62 -20.65 0.95
N LEU A 35 9.53 -19.69 1.01
CA LEU A 35 9.12 -18.31 1.07
C LEU A 35 8.60 -17.80 -0.28
N ASP A 36 9.24 -18.24 -1.37
CA ASP A 36 8.95 -17.75 -2.73
C ASP A 36 7.63 -18.30 -3.32
N SER A 37 7.14 -19.46 -2.85
CA SER A 37 5.95 -20.13 -3.43
C SER A 37 4.73 -20.22 -2.50
N PRO A 38 4.87 -20.51 -1.19
CA PRO A 38 3.76 -20.39 -0.23
C PRO A 38 3.84 -19.22 0.79
N GLY A 39 4.85 -18.35 0.76
CA GLY A 39 4.97 -17.25 1.73
C GLY A 39 5.20 -17.70 3.18
N GLU A 40 5.64 -18.96 3.37
CA GLU A 40 5.89 -19.51 4.70
C GLU A 40 7.24 -19.03 5.23
N PRO A 41 7.29 -18.43 6.44
CA PRO A 41 8.55 -18.00 7.03
C PRO A 41 9.41 -19.22 7.46
N PRO A 42 10.74 -19.08 7.52
CA PRO A 42 11.64 -20.07 8.10
C PRO A 42 11.28 -20.31 9.55
N THR A 43 11.49 -21.54 10.00
CA THR A 43 11.21 -21.93 11.38
C THR A 43 12.17 -21.24 12.36
N ASP A 44 11.69 -20.89 13.56
CA ASP A 44 12.52 -20.26 14.61
C ASP A 44 13.76 -21.11 14.93
N ALA A 45 13.62 -22.43 14.90
CA ALA A 45 14.73 -23.36 15.07
C ALA A 45 15.85 -23.19 14.02
N LEU A 46 15.52 -22.81 12.78
CA LEU A 46 16.53 -22.59 11.73
C LEU A 46 17.30 -21.28 11.95
N ILE A 47 16.65 -20.27 12.53
CA ILE A 47 17.28 -18.98 12.88
C ILE A 47 18.24 -19.17 14.05
N ASP A 48 17.77 -19.84 15.12
CA ASP A 48 18.61 -20.15 16.30
C ASP A 48 19.85 -20.98 15.93
N GLU A 49 19.70 -21.87 14.94
CA GLU A 49 20.79 -22.69 14.41
C GLU A 49 21.83 -21.85 13.64
N LEU A 50 21.39 -20.85 12.87
CA LEU A 50 22.27 -19.91 12.18
C LEU A 50 23.07 -19.03 13.17
N ASP A 51 22.41 -18.54 14.22
CA ASP A 51 23.07 -17.75 15.26
C ASP A 51 24.10 -18.60 16.03
N SER A 52 23.76 -19.86 16.32
CA SER A 52 24.68 -20.81 16.96
C SER A 52 25.90 -21.10 16.10
N TYR A 53 25.71 -21.28 14.79
CA TYR A 53 26.79 -21.45 13.82
C TYR A 53 27.72 -20.23 13.78
N ARG A 54 27.15 -19.02 13.80
CA ARG A 54 27.91 -17.76 13.83
C ARG A 54 28.73 -17.62 15.10
N ALA A 55 28.11 -17.80 16.27
CA ALA A 55 28.79 -17.70 17.56
C ALA A 55 30.01 -18.64 17.61
N ARG A 56 29.87 -19.85 17.08
CA ARG A 56 30.95 -20.84 17.07
C ARG A 56 32.06 -20.53 16.08
N THR A 57 31.72 -19.95 14.93
CA THR A 57 32.72 -19.46 13.96
C THR A 57 33.52 -18.29 14.52
N LEU A 58 32.87 -17.36 15.22
CA LEU A 58 33.52 -16.25 15.91
C LEU A 58 34.45 -16.74 17.03
N GLN A 59 33.99 -17.70 17.83
CA GLN A 59 34.80 -18.31 18.88
C GLN A 59 36.07 -18.97 18.31
N LEU A 60 35.98 -19.66 17.17
CA LEU A 60 37.14 -20.23 16.50
C LEU A 60 38.10 -19.14 15.96
N ALA A 61 37.55 -18.05 15.41
CA ALA A 61 38.36 -16.93 14.92
C ALA A 61 39.11 -16.21 16.06
N GLU A 62 38.47 -16.02 17.20
CA GLU A 62 39.06 -15.45 18.42
C GLU A 62 40.20 -16.33 18.93
N HIS A 63 40.01 -17.65 19.02
CA HIS A 63 41.05 -18.59 19.44
C HIS A 63 42.29 -18.62 18.52
N LEU A 64 42.18 -18.15 17.29
CA LEU A 64 43.28 -18.09 16.33
C LEU A 64 44.06 -16.77 16.36
N ASP A 65 43.72 -15.84 17.27
CA ASP A 65 44.29 -14.49 17.38
C ASP A 65 44.16 -13.68 16.08
N VAL A 66 43.15 -13.98 15.25
CA VAL A 66 42.89 -13.21 14.02
C VAL A 66 42.42 -11.79 14.36
N ILE A 67 41.82 -11.64 15.55
CA ILE A 67 41.35 -10.39 16.12
C ILE A 67 42.49 -9.76 16.93
N GLY A 68 43.55 -9.32 16.27
CA GLY A 68 44.57 -8.52 16.95
C GLY A 68 43.95 -7.19 17.38
N ALA A 69 43.71 -7.00 18.69
CA ALA A 69 43.39 -5.75 19.42
C ALA A 69 42.42 -4.71 18.77
N SER A 70 41.76 -5.05 17.67
CA SER A 70 40.82 -4.19 16.95
C SER A 70 39.42 -4.61 17.36
N SER A 71 38.73 -3.67 18.01
CA SER A 71 37.37 -3.84 18.53
C SER A 71 36.29 -3.77 17.43
N ASP A 72 36.66 -3.83 16.15
CA ASP A 72 35.72 -3.68 15.04
C ASP A 72 35.01 -5.01 14.74
N GLN A 73 33.88 -5.22 15.44
CA GLN A 73 32.98 -6.37 15.23
C GLN A 73 32.49 -6.51 13.78
N GLU A 74 32.45 -5.43 13.00
CA GLU A 74 32.10 -5.46 11.57
C GLU A 74 33.17 -6.08 10.68
N ALA A 75 34.46 -5.92 11.02
CA ALA A 75 35.55 -6.53 10.26
C ALA A 75 35.63 -8.06 10.47
N VAL A 76 35.26 -8.52 11.68
CA VAL A 76 35.20 -9.95 12.04
C VAL A 76 34.10 -10.67 11.27
N ALA A 77 33.05 -9.94 10.87
CA ALA A 77 32.03 -10.47 9.98
C ALA A 77 32.64 -10.83 8.59
N GLY A 78 33.72 -10.22 8.12
CA GLY A 78 34.28 -10.56 6.80
C GLY A 78 34.97 -11.93 6.68
N ILE A 79 35.23 -12.65 7.78
CA ILE A 79 36.14 -13.80 7.78
C ILE A 79 35.43 -15.07 7.28
N THR A 80 35.95 -15.65 6.20
CA THR A 80 35.43 -16.89 5.61
C THR A 80 36.10 -18.14 6.21
N LEU A 81 35.40 -19.29 6.25
CA LEU A 81 35.99 -20.58 6.70
C LEU A 81 37.31 -20.94 5.96
N PRO A 82 37.43 -20.74 4.63
CA PRO A 82 38.70 -20.93 3.93
C PRO A 82 39.83 -20.02 4.42
N GLU A 83 39.52 -18.79 4.84
CA GLU A 83 40.51 -17.89 5.45
C GLU A 83 40.94 -18.36 6.84
N LEU A 84 40.00 -18.83 7.67
CA LEU A 84 40.34 -19.46 8.95
C LEU A 84 41.21 -20.71 8.75
N GLY A 85 40.93 -21.51 7.73
CA GLY A 85 41.76 -22.66 7.34
C GLY A 85 43.19 -22.24 6.97
N ARG A 86 43.34 -21.19 6.16
CA ARG A 86 44.66 -20.64 5.81
C ARG A 86 45.41 -20.10 7.03
N LEU A 87 44.73 -19.41 7.94
CA LEU A 87 45.34 -18.86 9.15
C LEU A 87 45.79 -19.97 10.13
N LEU A 88 45.01 -21.05 10.22
CA LEU A 88 45.40 -22.28 10.92
C LEU A 88 46.67 -22.89 10.30
N ASP A 89 46.71 -23.01 8.97
CA ASP A 89 47.87 -23.54 8.26
C ASP A 89 49.12 -22.67 8.48
N ASP A 90 48.98 -21.34 8.42
CA ASP A 90 50.06 -20.38 8.67
C ASP A 90 50.55 -20.46 10.13
N ARG A 91 49.66 -20.65 11.10
CA ARG A 91 50.02 -20.82 12.51
C ARG A 91 50.73 -22.15 12.75
N GLU A 92 50.25 -23.25 12.16
CA GLU A 92 50.94 -24.55 12.19
C GLU A 92 52.34 -24.46 11.59
N ARG A 93 52.50 -23.74 10.47
CA ARG A 93 53.82 -23.48 9.86
C ARG A 93 54.73 -22.73 10.83
N ARG A 94 54.27 -21.62 11.41
CA ARG A 94 55.06 -20.83 12.38
C ARG A 94 55.47 -21.66 13.59
N GLU A 95 54.56 -22.43 14.18
CA GLU A 95 54.86 -23.29 15.34
C GLU A 95 55.89 -24.37 15.03
N ARG A 96 56.02 -24.81 13.78
CA ARG A 96 57.06 -25.75 13.34
C ARG A 96 58.40 -25.08 13.04
N VAL A 97 58.38 -23.85 12.51
CA VAL A 97 59.60 -23.13 12.11
C VAL A 97 60.31 -22.50 13.30
N LEU A 98 59.57 -21.89 14.24
CA LEU A 98 60.15 -21.14 15.35
C LEU A 98 61.14 -21.95 16.21
N PRO A 99 60.86 -23.22 16.60
CA PRO A 99 61.81 -24.01 17.36
C PRO A 99 63.11 -24.30 16.61
N VAL A 100 63.03 -24.56 15.30
CA VAL A 100 64.19 -24.82 14.45
C VAL A 100 65.09 -23.59 14.37
N LEU A 101 64.49 -22.40 14.17
CA LEU A 101 65.25 -21.16 14.10
C LEU A 101 65.88 -20.80 15.45
N ASP A 102 65.15 -20.95 16.55
CA ASP A 102 65.67 -20.71 17.90
C ASP A 102 66.84 -21.66 18.22
N GLU A 103 66.76 -22.92 17.82
CA GLU A 103 67.83 -23.90 18.02
C GLU A 103 69.14 -23.51 17.31
N VAL A 104 69.06 -23.03 16.06
CA VAL A 104 70.24 -22.53 15.32
C VAL A 104 70.83 -21.29 16.00
N LEU A 105 69.98 -20.39 16.52
CA LEU A 105 70.43 -19.19 17.21
C LEU A 105 71.12 -19.50 18.55
N ARG A 106 70.82 -20.65 19.16
CA ARG A 106 71.46 -21.15 20.38
C ARG A 106 72.77 -21.89 20.15
N MET A 107 73.12 -22.23 18.91
CA MET A 107 74.39 -22.90 18.60
C MET A 107 75.59 -21.97 18.84
N ARG A 108 76.69 -22.52 19.37
CA ARG A 108 77.96 -21.80 19.54
C ARG A 108 79.15 -22.67 19.15
N HIS A 109 80.21 -22.05 18.66
CA HIS A 109 81.47 -22.73 18.39
C HIS A 109 82.31 -22.82 19.67
N VAL A 110 82.79 -24.01 20.02
CA VAL A 110 83.45 -24.31 21.31
C VAL A 110 84.75 -23.51 21.50
N GLU A 111 85.55 -23.36 20.45
CA GLU A 111 86.91 -22.80 20.54
C GLU A 111 87.01 -21.31 20.12
N THR A 112 85.97 -20.75 19.47
CA THR A 112 86.09 -19.45 18.79
C THR A 112 84.77 -18.71 18.88
N VAL A 113 84.75 -17.62 19.65
CA VAL A 113 83.54 -16.83 19.91
C VAL A 113 83.01 -16.17 18.63
N ASP A 114 83.91 -15.69 17.77
CA ASP A 114 83.56 -14.97 16.53
C ASP A 114 83.77 -15.85 15.27
N PHE A 115 83.24 -17.07 15.28
CA PHE A 115 83.35 -17.96 14.12
C PHE A 115 82.43 -17.51 12.98
N ALA A 116 83.00 -16.78 12.01
CA ALA A 116 82.26 -16.11 10.93
C ALA A 116 81.25 -17.00 10.16
N PRO A 117 81.55 -18.25 9.77
CA PRO A 117 80.58 -19.11 9.06
C PRO A 117 79.32 -19.43 9.87
N LEU A 118 79.41 -19.52 11.21
CA LEU A 118 78.23 -19.70 12.06
C LEU A 118 77.47 -18.37 12.22
N ALA A 119 78.19 -17.24 12.27
CA ALA A 119 77.56 -15.92 12.35
C ALA A 119 76.68 -15.63 11.11
N ASP A 120 77.13 -16.03 9.92
CA ASP A 120 76.36 -15.90 8.67
C ASP A 120 75.09 -16.78 8.70
N CYS A 121 75.22 -18.03 9.14
CA CYS A 121 74.11 -18.95 9.34
C CYS A 121 73.08 -18.41 10.36
N GLN A 122 73.55 -17.81 11.45
CA GLN A 122 72.68 -17.18 12.46
C GLN A 122 72.04 -15.90 11.94
N ALA A 123 72.73 -15.12 11.10
CA ALA A 123 72.15 -13.94 10.46
C ALA A 123 70.99 -14.35 9.54
N GLU A 124 71.12 -15.44 8.79
CA GLU A 124 70.03 -16.02 8.00
C GLU A 124 68.87 -16.49 8.90
N ALA A 125 69.15 -17.20 9.99
CA ALA A 125 68.12 -17.62 10.94
C ALA A 125 67.37 -16.41 11.56
N ARG A 126 68.06 -15.30 11.87
CA ARG A 126 67.42 -14.05 12.34
C ARG A 126 66.55 -13.42 11.26
N ARG A 127 66.98 -13.42 9.98
CA ARG A 127 66.19 -12.93 8.84
C ARG A 127 64.89 -13.72 8.70
N LEU A 128 64.99 -15.05 8.76
CA LEU A 128 63.82 -15.94 8.67
C LEU A 128 62.92 -15.83 9.91
N LEU A 129 63.50 -15.61 11.10
CA LEU A 129 62.74 -15.38 12.33
C LEU A 129 61.95 -14.07 12.27
N ALA A 130 62.56 -12.99 11.77
CA ALA A 130 61.88 -11.72 11.53
C ALA A 130 60.73 -11.85 10.52
N SER A 131 60.92 -12.66 9.47
CA SER A 131 59.90 -12.94 8.45
C SER A 131 58.76 -13.80 9.00
N ALA A 132 59.08 -14.83 9.79
CA ALA A 132 58.11 -15.70 10.46
C ALA A 132 57.28 -14.99 11.54
N SER A 133 57.82 -13.91 12.13
CA SER A 133 57.17 -13.12 13.18
C SER A 133 56.15 -12.10 12.64
N GLN A 134 56.15 -11.82 11.34
CA GLN A 134 55.20 -10.89 10.73
C GLN A 134 53.87 -11.60 10.39
N PRO A 135 52.72 -11.12 10.89
CA PRO A 135 51.43 -11.80 10.75
C PRO A 135 50.94 -11.93 9.31
N SER A 136 51.43 -11.11 8.38
CA SER A 136 51.00 -11.03 6.98
C SER A 136 52.03 -11.55 5.94
N SER A 137 53.22 -11.96 6.37
CA SER A 137 54.37 -12.25 5.47
C SER A 137 54.50 -13.71 5.00
N VAL A 138 53.67 -14.64 5.49
CA VAL A 138 53.90 -16.09 5.29
C VAL A 138 53.48 -16.60 3.90
N LYS A 139 52.83 -15.78 3.07
CA LYS A 139 52.50 -16.18 1.70
C LYS A 139 53.75 -16.21 0.81
N GLY A 140 54.25 -17.42 0.56
CA GLY A 140 55.18 -17.70 -0.54
C GLY A 140 56.66 -17.65 -0.20
N ASP A 141 57.03 -17.69 1.09
CA ASP A 141 58.43 -17.79 1.48
C ASP A 141 58.91 -19.25 1.36
N ALA A 142 59.57 -19.56 0.23
CA ALA A 142 60.07 -20.89 -0.09
C ALA A 142 61.03 -21.44 0.99
N ASP A 143 61.74 -20.55 1.71
CA ASP A 143 62.69 -20.93 2.76
C ASP A 143 61.94 -21.46 4.00
N LEU A 144 60.82 -20.82 4.39
CA LEU A 144 59.99 -21.27 5.51
C LEU A 144 59.29 -22.60 5.19
N ASP A 145 58.80 -22.78 3.97
CA ASP A 145 58.20 -24.04 3.52
C ASP A 145 59.25 -25.18 3.51
N ALA A 146 60.47 -24.90 3.06
CA ALA A 146 61.59 -25.85 3.13
C ALA A 146 61.97 -26.19 4.59
N ILE A 147 61.84 -25.23 5.52
CA ILE A 147 62.05 -25.51 6.95
C ILE A 147 60.97 -26.44 7.48
N CYS A 148 59.70 -26.18 7.18
CA CYS A 148 58.58 -27.05 7.57
C CYS A 148 58.70 -28.47 7.02
N GLN A 149 59.23 -28.64 5.81
CA GLN A 149 59.45 -29.93 5.16
C GLN A 149 60.73 -30.64 5.63
N GLN A 150 61.50 -30.05 6.56
CA GLN A 150 62.80 -30.54 7.03
C GLN A 150 63.87 -30.68 5.93
N THR A 151 63.71 -29.99 4.80
CA THR A 151 64.65 -30.03 3.67
C THR A 151 65.61 -28.83 3.65
N HIS A 152 65.33 -27.80 4.44
CA HIS A 152 66.18 -26.61 4.55
C HIS A 152 67.56 -26.93 5.15
N PRO A 153 68.65 -26.33 4.66
CA PRO A 153 70.02 -26.52 5.19
C PRO A 153 70.15 -26.33 6.70
N LEU A 154 69.38 -25.41 7.30
CA LEU A 154 69.33 -25.21 8.76
C LEU A 154 68.84 -26.45 9.53
N ASN A 155 67.83 -27.18 9.02
CA ASN A 155 67.39 -28.43 9.64
C ASN A 155 68.47 -29.51 9.52
N LEU A 156 69.17 -29.56 8.39
CA LEU A 156 70.26 -30.52 8.19
C LEU A 156 71.44 -30.21 9.11
N LEU A 157 71.73 -28.93 9.36
CA LEU A 157 72.73 -28.49 10.34
C LEU A 157 72.37 -28.93 11.75
N ILE A 158 71.11 -28.73 12.18
CA ILE A 158 70.59 -29.23 13.46
C ILE A 158 70.76 -30.75 13.56
N LYS A 159 70.31 -31.49 12.54
CA LYS A 159 70.43 -32.97 12.46
C LYS A 159 71.88 -33.43 12.55
N LEU A 160 72.80 -32.77 11.85
CA LEU A 160 74.23 -33.06 11.94
C LEU A 160 74.78 -32.74 13.32
N CYS A 161 74.37 -31.66 13.98
CA CYS A 161 74.83 -31.30 15.32
C CYS A 161 74.31 -32.24 16.42
N GLU A 162 73.17 -32.90 16.20
CA GLU A 162 72.50 -33.78 17.17
C GLU A 162 73.20 -35.13 17.41
N HIS A 163 74.40 -35.35 16.83
CA HIS A 163 75.32 -36.49 16.99
C HIS A 163 74.93 -37.50 18.08
N ASP A 164 74.20 -38.54 17.70
CA ASP A 164 74.09 -39.78 18.48
C ASP A 164 73.58 -40.88 17.54
N ASP A 165 74.51 -41.66 16.97
CA ASP A 165 74.38 -43.03 16.42
C ASP A 165 73.19 -43.44 15.50
N GLY A 166 72.28 -42.53 15.13
CA GLY A 166 71.02 -42.85 14.47
C GLY A 166 70.93 -42.47 12.98
N LEU A 167 71.88 -41.68 12.46
CA LEU A 167 71.94 -41.33 11.04
C LEU A 167 72.76 -42.38 10.28
N SER A 168 72.24 -42.85 9.14
CA SER A 168 73.02 -43.71 8.25
C SER A 168 74.19 -42.93 7.64
N ASP A 169 75.29 -43.61 7.34
CA ASP A 169 76.45 -42.99 6.68
C ASP A 169 76.07 -42.25 5.39
N SER A 170 75.09 -42.78 4.64
CA SER A 170 74.57 -42.12 3.43
C SER A 170 73.82 -40.82 3.73
N ASP A 171 72.95 -40.82 4.73
CA ASP A 171 72.18 -39.63 5.11
C ASP A 171 73.09 -38.55 5.71
N TRP A 172 74.11 -38.97 6.45
CA TRP A 172 75.13 -38.07 7.01
C TRP A 172 75.93 -37.40 5.90
N ILE A 173 76.41 -38.17 4.91
CA ILE A 173 77.14 -37.62 3.75
C ILE A 173 76.26 -36.63 2.99
N GLU A 174 75.00 -36.98 2.70
CA GLU A 174 74.08 -36.10 1.99
C GLU A 174 73.81 -34.79 2.77
N CYS A 175 73.55 -34.88 4.07
CA CYS A 175 73.37 -33.71 4.92
C CYS A 175 74.62 -32.83 4.94
N ASN A 176 75.80 -33.43 5.09
CA ASN A 176 77.08 -32.73 5.16
C ASN A 176 77.43 -32.05 3.83
N ASP A 177 77.17 -32.69 2.69
CA ASP A 177 77.40 -32.12 1.36
C ASP A 177 76.47 -30.93 1.09
N ARG A 178 75.20 -31.04 1.48
CA ARG A 178 74.23 -29.94 1.32
C ARG A 178 74.54 -28.75 2.22
N VAL A 179 74.95 -28.98 3.47
CA VAL A 179 75.43 -27.91 4.37
C VAL A 179 76.73 -27.29 3.84
N THR A 180 77.64 -28.10 3.30
CA THR A 180 78.89 -27.62 2.68
C THR A 180 78.62 -26.73 1.46
N ALA A 181 77.65 -27.10 0.63
CA ALA A 181 77.30 -26.35 -0.57
C ALA A 181 76.73 -24.95 -0.26
N VAL A 182 75.97 -24.82 0.83
CA VAL A 182 75.26 -23.57 1.19
C VAL A 182 76.08 -22.68 2.14
N TYR A 183 76.60 -23.25 3.24
CA TYR A 183 77.29 -22.49 4.29
C TYR A 183 78.83 -22.64 4.25
N GLY A 184 79.34 -23.40 3.28
CA GLY A 184 80.77 -23.59 3.07
C GLY A 184 81.39 -24.72 3.90
N ARG A 185 82.53 -25.22 3.40
CA ARG A 185 83.26 -26.36 3.97
C ARG A 185 83.73 -26.15 5.41
N GLN A 186 83.96 -24.91 5.81
CA GLN A 186 84.45 -24.57 7.16
C GLN A 186 83.41 -24.89 8.23
N LEU A 187 82.13 -24.56 8.01
CA LEU A 187 81.05 -24.85 8.94
C LEU A 187 80.79 -26.37 9.01
N ALA A 188 80.67 -27.03 7.86
CA ALA A 188 80.46 -28.48 7.78
C ALA A 188 81.58 -29.27 8.48
N THR A 189 82.84 -28.88 8.29
CA THR A 189 83.98 -29.52 8.97
C THR A 189 83.97 -29.27 10.48
N ALA A 190 83.54 -28.09 10.93
CA ALA A 190 83.43 -27.78 12.35
C ALA A 190 82.33 -28.61 13.03
N VAL A 191 81.19 -28.80 12.36
CA VAL A 191 80.09 -29.65 12.82
C VAL A 191 80.52 -31.12 12.86
N ALA A 192 81.13 -31.64 11.79
CA ALA A 192 81.64 -33.01 11.73
C ALA A 192 82.72 -33.33 12.79
N ARG A 193 83.39 -32.31 13.31
CA ARG A 193 84.37 -32.42 14.40
C ARG A 193 83.76 -32.20 15.79
N GLY A 194 82.44 -32.02 15.89
CA GLY A 194 81.75 -31.74 17.16
C GLY A 194 82.11 -30.39 17.78
N ARG A 195 82.63 -29.44 17.00
CA ARG A 195 83.05 -28.10 17.50
C ARG A 195 81.91 -27.09 17.54
N ILE A 196 80.76 -27.41 16.95
CA ILE A 196 79.53 -26.64 17.12
C ILE A 196 78.67 -27.38 18.14
N GLN A 197 78.38 -26.73 19.26
CA GLN A 197 77.55 -27.29 20.33
C GLN A 197 76.33 -26.43 20.55
N ARG A 198 75.23 -27.10 20.91
CA ARG A 198 74.03 -26.44 21.43
C ARG A 198 74.31 -26.04 22.87
N VAL A 199 74.10 -24.77 23.18
CA VAL A 199 74.14 -24.35 24.58
C VAL A 199 72.89 -24.89 25.24
N ALA A 200 73.03 -25.94 26.05
CA ALA A 200 71.96 -26.35 26.94
C ALA A 200 71.67 -25.19 27.91
N ASP A 201 70.40 -24.83 28.06
CA ASP A 201 69.95 -23.81 29.01
C ASP A 201 70.25 -24.27 30.46
N SER A 202 71.48 -24.05 30.91
CA SER A 202 71.86 -24.14 32.31
C SER A 202 72.65 -22.88 32.68
N PHE A 203 71.97 -21.73 32.65
CA PHE A 203 72.40 -20.54 33.38
C PHE A 203 71.51 -20.36 34.60
N SER A 204 72.03 -20.84 35.72
CA SER A 204 71.65 -20.46 37.07
C SER A 204 71.94 -18.97 37.26
N ALA A 205 70.95 -18.25 37.79
CA ALA A 205 71.05 -16.86 38.20
C ALA A 205 72.14 -16.66 39.26
N ALA A 206 73.05 -15.71 39.03
CA ALA A 206 73.88 -15.09 40.04
C ALA A 206 74.09 -13.60 39.71
N THR A 207 73.56 -12.79 40.62
CA THR A 207 73.79 -11.36 40.96
C THR A 207 75.28 -10.97 40.89
N ASP A 208 75.71 -9.76 40.48
CA ASP A 208 75.55 -8.39 41.03
C ASP A 208 76.42 -7.42 40.15
N PRO A 209 76.61 -6.10 40.43
CA PRO A 209 75.65 -5.00 40.58
C PRO A 209 76.03 -3.77 39.71
N VAL A 210 75.12 -2.80 39.55
CA VAL A 210 75.41 -1.46 38.96
C VAL A 210 75.10 -0.38 40.00
N PRO A 211 75.96 0.65 40.18
CA PRO A 211 75.86 1.56 41.32
C PRO A 211 74.85 2.69 41.13
N ASP A 212 74.39 3.12 42.30
CA ASP A 212 73.42 4.15 42.66
C ASP A 212 73.97 5.58 42.48
N VAL A 213 73.16 6.48 41.90
CA VAL A 213 73.15 7.93 42.22
C VAL A 213 71.73 8.47 42.04
N THR A 214 71.13 8.87 43.15
CA THR A 214 69.99 9.80 43.25
C THR A 214 70.49 11.11 43.92
N PRO A 215 69.64 12.09 44.30
CA PRO A 215 69.05 13.15 43.46
C PRO A 215 69.29 14.56 44.09
N THR A 216 68.88 15.67 43.46
CA THR A 216 68.58 16.90 44.23
C THR A 216 67.52 17.80 43.57
N ASN A 217 66.47 18.05 44.35
CA ASN A 217 65.31 18.91 44.15
C ASN A 217 65.58 20.39 44.52
N GLY A 218 64.63 21.26 44.17
CA GLY A 218 64.28 22.49 44.90
C GLY A 218 63.57 23.48 43.97
N ASP A 219 62.23 23.55 43.94
CA ASP A 219 61.32 24.28 44.86
C ASP A 219 60.79 25.56 44.14
N ALA A 220 59.55 26.04 44.24
CA ALA A 220 58.32 25.62 44.89
C ALA A 220 57.10 26.39 44.29
N LEU A 221 55.92 25.83 44.56
CA LEU A 221 54.48 26.14 44.33
C LEU A 221 54.01 27.59 44.72
N PRO A 222 52.73 28.05 44.53
CA PRO A 222 51.48 27.24 44.60
C PRO A 222 50.16 27.64 43.86
N LEU A 223 49.25 26.64 43.79
CA LEU A 223 47.77 26.65 43.99
C LEU A 223 46.79 27.24 42.93
N MET A 224 45.96 26.39 42.27
CA MET A 224 44.51 26.15 42.53
C MET A 224 43.71 25.63 41.30
N LEU A 225 42.91 24.57 41.54
CA LEU A 225 41.64 24.08 40.93
C LEU A 225 41.42 23.85 39.40
N VAL A 226 41.33 22.56 39.01
CA VAL A 226 40.16 21.74 38.51
C VAL A 226 38.99 22.46 37.75
N PRO A 227 38.18 21.85 36.83
CA PRO A 227 38.23 20.58 36.06
C PRO A 227 37.98 20.66 34.51
N SER A 228 38.26 19.53 33.85
CA SER A 228 37.59 18.82 32.73
C SER A 228 36.60 19.50 31.78
N ASP A 229 36.85 19.40 30.47
CA ASP A 229 35.99 18.76 29.44
C ASP A 229 36.35 19.26 28.03
N LEU A 230 36.81 18.37 27.14
CA LEU A 230 36.89 18.63 25.70
C LEU A 230 36.06 17.59 24.96
N SER A 231 34.81 18.01 24.72
CA SER A 231 33.86 17.44 23.78
C SER A 231 34.19 17.87 22.34
N PHE A 232 33.64 17.07 21.42
CA PHE A 232 33.88 17.03 19.99
C PHE A 232 33.54 18.32 19.23
N ARG A 233 34.33 18.61 18.19
CA ARG A 233 34.11 19.65 17.19
C ARG A 233 33.01 19.26 16.18
N PRO A 234 32.07 20.15 15.84
CA PRO A 234 31.25 20.04 14.63
C PRO A 234 31.95 20.64 13.40
N ILE A 235 31.73 20.01 12.25
CA ILE A 235 32.20 20.42 10.91
C ILE A 235 31.36 21.61 10.41
N ALA A 236 32.03 22.60 9.82
CA ALA A 236 31.47 23.85 9.31
C ALA A 236 30.84 23.71 7.91
N LEU A 237 29.74 24.43 7.69
CA LEU A 237 29.14 24.73 6.38
C LEU A 237 29.95 25.80 5.61
N PRO A 238 30.00 25.79 4.27
CA PRO A 238 30.64 26.82 3.46
C PRO A 238 29.75 28.08 3.27
N PRO A 239 30.34 29.24 2.85
CA PRO A 239 29.74 30.56 3.00
C PRO A 239 28.92 31.04 1.79
N GLU A 240 27.97 31.93 2.09
CA GLU A 240 27.15 32.70 1.15
C GLU A 240 27.96 33.76 0.37
N LEU A 241 27.61 33.98 -0.89
CA LEU A 241 28.03 35.08 -1.76
C LEU A 241 26.82 35.91 -2.21
N PRO A 242 27.00 37.16 -2.67
CA PRO A 242 26.15 38.28 -2.28
C PRO A 242 25.10 38.71 -3.31
N ALA A 243 24.16 39.48 -2.79
CA ALA A 243 23.03 40.11 -3.47
C ALA A 243 23.39 41.06 -4.61
N VAL A 244 22.64 40.97 -5.71
CA VAL A 244 22.46 42.04 -6.70
C VAL A 244 20.97 42.28 -6.91
N SER A 245 20.56 43.53 -6.67
CA SER A 245 19.21 44.06 -6.81
C SER A 245 18.76 44.17 -8.27
N LYS A 246 17.48 43.90 -8.55
CA LYS A 246 16.66 44.69 -9.48
C LYS A 246 15.16 44.48 -9.24
N ALA A 247 14.44 45.58 -9.35
CA ALA A 247 13.03 45.81 -9.06
C ALA A 247 12.07 45.08 -9.99
N ILE A 248 10.83 44.84 -9.52
CA ILE A 248 9.56 45.31 -10.11
C ILE A 248 8.44 45.19 -9.06
N HIS A 249 7.51 46.15 -9.16
CA HIS A 249 6.38 46.52 -8.32
C HIS A 249 5.39 45.42 -7.89
N GLU A 250 4.96 45.50 -6.62
CA GLU A 250 3.61 45.17 -6.15
C GLU A 250 3.04 46.34 -5.31
N PRO A 251 1.71 46.59 -5.35
CA PRO A 251 1.11 47.80 -4.80
C PRO A 251 0.66 47.67 -3.34
N THR A 252 0.88 48.75 -2.59
CA THR A 252 0.50 48.96 -1.18
C THR A 252 -1.00 49.28 -1.02
N PRO A 253 -1.67 48.79 0.03
CA PRO A 253 -3.06 49.16 0.33
C PRO A 253 -3.15 50.56 0.97
N ALA A 254 -4.10 51.35 0.46
CA ALA A 254 -4.35 52.71 0.91
C ALA A 254 -5.07 52.75 2.28
N ARG A 255 -4.35 53.32 3.25
CA ARG A 255 -4.82 53.86 4.53
C ARG A 255 -5.75 55.06 4.27
N ARG A 256 -7.05 54.95 4.56
CA ARG A 256 -7.99 56.09 4.58
C ARG A 256 -8.26 56.58 6.00
N GLN A 257 -8.27 57.90 6.09
CA GLN A 257 -8.25 58.74 7.28
C GLN A 257 -9.60 58.73 8.01
N GLN A 258 -9.52 58.87 9.34
CA GLN A 258 -10.66 59.17 10.21
C GLN A 258 -10.84 60.69 10.38
N ALA A 259 -12.10 61.03 10.71
CA ALA A 259 -12.65 62.24 11.37
C ALA A 259 -13.28 63.33 10.46
N PRO A 260 -14.30 64.11 10.91
CA PRO A 260 -15.09 64.04 12.16
C PRO A 260 -16.63 64.17 12.00
N LEU A 261 -17.30 64.06 13.16
CA LEU A 261 -18.69 64.29 13.57
C LEU A 261 -19.49 65.45 12.94
N GLY A 262 -20.82 65.21 12.84
CA GLY A 262 -21.93 66.20 12.77
C GLY A 262 -23.26 65.45 12.56
N ALA A 263 -24.05 65.16 13.59
CA ALA A 263 -25.12 65.98 14.18
C ALA A 263 -26.44 65.98 13.38
N ASP A 264 -27.51 65.59 14.08
CA ASP A 264 -28.94 65.89 13.94
C ASP A 264 -29.78 65.27 12.81
N SER A 265 -30.74 64.40 13.18
CA SER A 265 -32.21 64.57 13.02
C SER A 265 -32.93 63.23 13.33
N ILE A 266 -33.56 63.05 14.50
CA ILE A 266 -34.99 63.26 14.82
C ILE A 266 -35.96 62.38 13.99
N PHE A 267 -36.54 61.32 14.59
CA PHE A 267 -37.99 61.20 14.83
C PHE A 267 -38.34 59.95 15.69
N GLU A 268 -38.93 60.26 16.85
CA GLU A 268 -39.84 59.57 17.79
C GLU A 268 -40.16 58.05 17.69
N PRO A 269 -40.19 57.36 18.84
CA PRO A 269 -41.13 56.28 19.12
C PRO A 269 -42.36 56.82 19.87
N SER A 270 -43.55 56.33 19.52
CA SER A 270 -44.77 56.56 20.31
C SER A 270 -45.54 55.25 20.55
N PRO A 271 -46.37 55.19 21.60
CA PRO A 271 -46.38 54.07 22.54
C PRO A 271 -47.76 53.39 22.70
N LEU A 272 -47.76 52.33 23.52
CA LEU A 272 -48.86 51.80 24.34
C LEU A 272 -50.17 51.37 23.65
N ALA A 273 -50.49 50.09 23.81
CA ALA A 273 -51.87 49.66 24.06
C ALA A 273 -51.86 48.51 25.09
N ASP A 274 -52.27 48.85 26.30
CA ASP A 274 -52.77 47.93 27.32
C ASP A 274 -54.03 47.22 26.81
N SER A 275 -54.13 45.91 27.03
CA SER A 275 -55.44 45.27 27.20
C SER A 275 -55.38 44.25 28.34
N VAL A 276 -56.19 44.56 29.36
CA VAL A 276 -56.47 43.78 30.57
C VAL A 276 -57.63 42.80 30.30
N PHE A 277 -57.69 41.72 31.10
CA PHE A 277 -58.71 40.66 31.25
C PHE A 277 -58.61 39.50 30.25
N ASP A 278 -58.70 38.22 30.63
CA ASP A 278 -59.49 37.65 31.73
C ASP A 278 -58.92 36.28 32.20
N GLU A 279 -58.71 36.13 33.51
CA GLU A 279 -58.48 34.86 34.19
C GLU A 279 -59.85 34.19 34.42
N ARG A 280 -60.17 33.11 33.69
CA ARG A 280 -61.02 31.99 34.13
C ARG A 280 -61.32 31.02 32.99
N THR A 281 -60.51 29.96 32.88
CA THR A 281 -60.99 28.67 32.34
C THR A 281 -60.16 27.54 32.96
N PRO A 282 -60.78 26.52 33.60
CA PRO A 282 -60.05 25.39 34.17
C PRO A 282 -59.61 24.41 33.07
N PRO A 283 -58.50 23.67 33.26
CA PRO A 283 -58.05 22.68 32.29
C PRO A 283 -59.01 21.47 32.23
N PRO A 284 -59.20 20.85 31.06
CA PRO A 284 -60.03 19.65 30.93
C PRO A 284 -59.37 18.46 31.62
N LYS A 285 -60.21 17.68 32.31
CA LYS A 285 -59.87 16.48 33.08
C LYS A 285 -59.39 15.36 32.14
N LEU A 286 -58.17 14.89 32.36
CA LEU A 286 -57.66 13.63 31.82
C LEU A 286 -58.51 12.47 32.37
N ARG A 287 -59.20 11.76 31.46
CA ARG A 287 -59.96 10.55 31.74
C ARG A 287 -59.19 9.35 31.19
N GLY A 288 -58.74 8.51 32.11
CA GLY A 288 -58.56 7.05 32.01
C GLY A 288 -58.03 6.45 30.71
N LEU A 289 -56.76 6.06 30.72
CA LEU A 289 -56.29 4.92 29.95
C LEU A 289 -55.81 3.85 30.92
N VAL A 290 -56.48 2.71 30.81
CA VAL A 290 -56.26 1.46 31.52
C VAL A 290 -55.02 0.79 30.93
N PHE A 291 -54.10 0.36 31.77
CA PHE A 291 -53.03 -0.57 31.40
C PHE A 291 -53.58 -1.99 31.40
N PRO A 292 -53.36 -2.79 30.35
CA PRO A 292 -53.26 -4.23 30.48
C PRO A 292 -51.79 -4.64 30.54
N THR A 293 -51.44 -5.28 31.65
CA THR A 293 -50.24 -6.08 31.82
C THR A 293 -50.45 -7.47 31.21
N ASP A 294 -49.34 -8.03 30.75
CA ASP A 294 -48.97 -9.45 30.63
C ASP A 294 -48.87 -10.11 29.23
N GLU A 295 -47.60 -10.46 28.95
CA GLU A 295 -47.06 -11.74 28.46
C GLU A 295 -47.52 -12.29 27.09
N GLN A 296 -46.58 -12.29 26.11
CA GLN A 296 -46.10 -13.44 25.30
C GLN A 296 -45.17 -12.97 24.14
N PRO A 297 -44.45 -13.87 23.42
CA PRO A 297 -43.04 -14.23 23.64
C PRO A 297 -42.10 -13.71 22.51
N LEU A 298 -40.79 -13.96 22.67
CA LEU A 298 -39.74 -13.70 21.67
C LEU A 298 -40.15 -14.07 20.24
N ILE A 299 -40.17 -13.09 19.35
CA ILE A 299 -40.04 -13.25 17.89
C ILE A 299 -38.97 -12.25 17.44
N GLU A 300 -37.96 -12.75 16.72
CA GLU A 300 -36.84 -11.99 16.17
C GLU A 300 -37.32 -10.86 15.23
N PRO A 301 -36.67 -9.68 15.22
CA PRO A 301 -37.09 -8.59 14.35
C PRO A 301 -36.62 -8.84 12.89
N PRO A 302 -37.50 -8.69 11.88
CA PRO A 302 -37.05 -8.60 10.50
C PRO A 302 -36.39 -7.24 10.25
N THR A 303 -35.30 -7.26 9.47
CA THR A 303 -34.66 -6.08 8.87
C THR A 303 -35.68 -5.36 7.99
N SER A 304 -36.24 -4.26 8.48
CA SER A 304 -37.30 -3.51 7.81
C SER A 304 -36.86 -2.07 7.58
N THR A 305 -36.54 -1.75 6.33
CA THR A 305 -36.61 -0.38 5.82
C THR A 305 -38.08 0.04 5.81
N ALA A 306 -38.45 0.96 6.70
CA ALA A 306 -39.80 1.50 6.78
C ALA A 306 -40.15 2.23 5.46
N ARG A 307 -40.94 1.57 4.60
CA ARG A 307 -41.65 2.19 3.47
C ARG A 307 -42.86 2.96 4.00
N LEU A 308 -43.14 4.11 3.38
CA LEU A 308 -44.33 4.93 3.63
C LEU A 308 -45.63 4.10 3.50
N PRO A 309 -46.65 4.32 4.35
CA PRO A 309 -47.95 3.69 4.20
C PRO A 309 -48.70 4.38 3.05
N GLY A 310 -48.76 3.71 1.90
CA GLY A 310 -49.52 4.18 0.72
C GLY A 310 -48.98 3.72 -0.64
N GLN A 311 -47.75 3.20 -0.72
CA GLN A 311 -47.23 2.60 -1.96
C GLN A 311 -47.71 1.15 -2.08
N ALA A 312 -48.91 0.98 -2.64
CA ALA A 312 -49.27 -0.28 -3.26
C ALA A 312 -48.29 -0.53 -4.42
N SER A 313 -47.61 -1.67 -4.39
CA SER A 313 -46.79 -2.22 -5.47
C SER A 313 -47.67 -2.65 -6.66
N ASN A 314 -48.38 -1.71 -7.25
CA ASN A 314 -48.87 -1.79 -8.61
C ASN A 314 -48.01 -0.81 -9.39
N GLY A 315 -46.92 -1.29 -9.99
CA GLY A 315 -46.13 -0.47 -10.90
C GLY A 315 -47.06 0.14 -11.96
N PRO A 316 -47.11 1.47 -12.13
CA PRO A 316 -47.81 2.02 -13.27
C PRO A 316 -47.15 1.43 -14.52
N ALA A 317 -47.95 0.92 -15.46
CA ALA A 317 -47.47 0.49 -16.76
C ALA A 317 -46.49 1.55 -17.29
N ARG A 318 -45.22 1.17 -17.46
CA ARG A 318 -44.13 2.04 -17.91
C ARG A 318 -44.52 2.66 -19.25
N VAL A 319 -45.04 3.89 -19.23
CA VAL A 319 -45.26 4.66 -20.45
C VAL A 319 -43.89 5.16 -20.87
N ALA A 320 -43.27 4.44 -21.81
CA ALA A 320 -42.08 4.94 -22.51
C ALA A 320 -42.42 6.32 -23.09
N PRO A 321 -41.51 7.32 -23.02
CA PRO A 321 -41.73 8.57 -23.72
C PRO A 321 -41.86 8.25 -25.21
N SER A 322 -43.06 8.43 -25.76
CA SER A 322 -43.28 8.38 -27.20
C SER A 322 -42.57 9.59 -27.80
N VAL A 323 -41.36 9.38 -28.32
CA VAL A 323 -40.54 10.42 -28.95
C VAL A 323 -41.10 10.84 -30.32
N ASP A 324 -42.15 10.17 -30.82
CA ASP A 324 -42.83 10.51 -32.08
C ASP A 324 -44.14 11.26 -31.83
N GLY A 325 -44.09 12.60 -31.80
CA GLY A 325 -45.29 13.43 -31.67
C GLY A 325 -45.03 14.93 -31.76
N THR A 326 -45.16 15.49 -32.95
CA THR A 326 -45.12 16.92 -33.25
C THR A 326 -46.33 17.65 -32.62
N ASP A 327 -46.16 18.31 -31.47
CA ASP A 327 -47.09 19.36 -31.06
C ASP A 327 -46.39 20.55 -30.37
N ALA A 328 -46.68 21.73 -30.89
CA ALA A 328 -45.88 22.95 -30.76
C ALA A 328 -46.24 23.80 -29.52
N ARG A 329 -45.91 23.32 -28.32
CA ARG A 329 -45.77 24.16 -27.12
C ARG A 329 -44.48 23.79 -26.40
N MET A 330 -43.42 24.57 -26.65
CA MET A 330 -42.06 24.50 -26.05
C MET A 330 -41.78 23.17 -25.34
N PRO A 331 -41.36 22.13 -26.08
CA PRO A 331 -41.11 20.84 -25.47
C PRO A 331 -39.98 21.00 -24.46
N SER A 332 -40.23 20.64 -23.21
CA SER A 332 -39.18 20.17 -22.33
C SER A 332 -38.30 19.23 -23.15
N SER A 333 -36.98 19.43 -23.12
CA SER A 333 -36.08 18.47 -23.75
C SER A 333 -36.43 17.10 -23.17
N PRO A 334 -36.61 16.04 -23.99
CA PRO A 334 -36.95 14.70 -23.49
C PRO A 334 -35.96 14.21 -22.41
N VAL A 335 -34.74 14.76 -22.45
CA VAL A 335 -33.70 14.55 -21.43
C VAL A 335 -34.06 15.17 -20.07
N SER A 336 -34.62 16.38 -20.06
CA SER A 336 -35.07 17.02 -18.81
C SER A 336 -36.20 16.23 -18.16
N ASP A 337 -37.15 15.72 -18.96
CA ASP A 337 -38.24 14.89 -18.42
C ASP A 337 -37.73 13.57 -17.86
N LEU A 338 -36.73 12.95 -18.50
CA LEU A 338 -36.05 11.78 -17.98
C LEU A 338 -35.29 12.07 -16.67
N VAL A 339 -34.59 13.19 -16.57
CA VAL A 339 -33.90 13.60 -15.32
C VAL A 339 -34.92 13.76 -14.19
N VAL A 340 -36.07 14.38 -14.46
CA VAL A 340 -37.16 14.54 -13.48
C VAL A 340 -37.74 13.19 -13.06
N GLN A 341 -37.93 12.27 -14.01
CA GLN A 341 -38.40 10.94 -13.71
C GLN A 341 -37.41 10.18 -12.83
N LEU A 342 -36.12 10.18 -13.19
CA LEU A 342 -35.06 9.55 -12.39
C LEU A 342 -34.94 10.17 -10.98
N LEU A 343 -35.14 11.48 -10.85
CA LEU A 343 -35.23 12.14 -9.54
C LEU A 343 -36.42 11.64 -8.71
N SER A 344 -37.58 11.44 -9.34
CA SER A 344 -38.77 10.92 -8.65
C SER A 344 -38.67 9.45 -8.27
N GLU A 345 -37.88 8.67 -9.01
CA GLU A 345 -37.56 7.25 -8.75
C GLU A 345 -36.36 7.07 -7.80
N ASP A 346 -35.82 8.17 -7.28
CA ASP A 346 -34.65 8.20 -6.40
C ASP A 346 -33.35 7.61 -7.01
N ARG A 347 -33.15 7.84 -8.30
CA ARG A 347 -31.95 7.43 -9.05
C ARG A 347 -31.04 8.62 -9.33
N LEU A 348 -30.63 9.32 -8.27
CA LEU A 348 -29.83 10.55 -8.37
C LEU A 348 -28.54 10.40 -9.20
N PRO A 349 -27.72 9.33 -9.04
CA PRO A 349 -26.50 9.19 -9.84
C PRO A 349 -26.77 9.07 -11.34
N LEU A 350 -27.82 8.33 -11.73
CA LEU A 350 -28.22 8.22 -13.13
C LEU A 350 -28.76 9.55 -13.66
N ALA A 351 -29.60 10.25 -12.88
CA ALA A 351 -30.10 11.57 -13.24
C ALA A 351 -28.95 12.56 -13.49
N MET A 352 -27.91 12.53 -12.64
CA MET A 352 -26.70 13.33 -12.78
C MET A 352 -25.95 13.03 -14.08
N HIS A 353 -25.76 11.76 -14.44
CA HIS A 353 -25.07 11.40 -15.69
C HIS A 353 -25.86 11.80 -16.94
N VAL A 354 -27.18 11.62 -16.92
CA VAL A 354 -28.06 12.06 -18.01
C VAL A 354 -28.01 13.58 -18.18
N ALA A 355 -28.08 14.34 -17.07
CA ALA A 355 -27.94 15.79 -17.10
C ALA A 355 -26.56 16.22 -17.65
N ARG A 356 -25.49 15.57 -17.20
CA ARG A 356 -24.12 15.82 -17.69
C ARG A 356 -23.97 15.56 -19.18
N CYS A 357 -24.57 14.49 -19.71
CA CYS A 357 -24.55 14.20 -21.15
C CYS A 357 -25.22 15.31 -21.96
N ALA A 358 -26.34 15.86 -21.48
CA ALA A 358 -27.00 16.98 -22.14
C ALA A 358 -26.21 18.29 -22.03
N GLU A 359 -25.58 18.58 -20.89
CA GLU A 359 -24.74 19.78 -20.72
C GLU A 359 -23.49 19.75 -21.63
N LEU A 360 -22.90 18.58 -21.85
CA LEU A 360 -21.71 18.43 -22.70
C LEU A 360 -22.03 18.49 -24.20
N ARG A 361 -23.30 18.38 -24.61
CA ARG A 361 -23.69 18.44 -26.02
C ARG A 361 -23.89 19.89 -26.47
N PRO A 362 -23.09 20.39 -27.42
CA PRO A 362 -23.23 21.75 -27.91
C PRO A 362 -24.57 21.94 -28.63
N GLY A 363 -25.26 23.05 -28.34
CA GLY A 363 -26.48 23.45 -29.03
C GLY A 363 -27.79 22.95 -28.41
N LEU A 364 -27.74 22.14 -27.35
CA LEU A 364 -28.92 21.77 -26.57
C LEU A 364 -29.13 22.71 -25.38
N PRO A 365 -30.40 22.93 -24.98
CA PRO A 365 -30.67 23.67 -23.75
C PRO A 365 -30.14 22.89 -22.54
N VAL A 366 -29.55 23.62 -21.58
CA VAL A 366 -29.08 23.06 -20.31
C VAL A 366 -30.26 22.36 -19.63
N PRO A 367 -30.13 21.06 -19.28
CA PRO A 367 -31.17 20.33 -18.59
C PRO A 367 -31.40 20.92 -17.20
N PHE A 368 -32.64 20.80 -16.71
CA PHE A 368 -32.98 21.17 -15.34
C PHE A 368 -33.37 19.92 -14.54
N PRO A 369 -32.84 19.72 -13.32
CA PRO A 369 -31.79 20.52 -12.65
C PRO A 369 -30.38 20.34 -13.26
N PRO A 370 -29.48 21.33 -13.07
CA PRO A 370 -28.11 21.26 -13.58
C PRO A 370 -27.26 20.22 -12.83
N THR A 371 -26.18 19.75 -13.45
CA THR A 371 -25.33 18.66 -12.93
C THR A 371 -24.77 18.97 -11.54
N TRP A 372 -24.32 20.21 -11.28
CA TRP A 372 -23.74 20.58 -9.98
C TRP A 372 -24.76 20.47 -8.84
N LEU A 373 -26.04 20.75 -9.09
CA LEU A 373 -27.09 20.66 -8.08
C LEU A 373 -27.42 19.20 -7.78
N LEU A 374 -27.48 18.36 -8.81
CA LEU A 374 -27.63 16.91 -8.65
C LEU A 374 -26.46 16.30 -7.87
N ARG A 375 -25.23 16.73 -8.15
CA ARG A 375 -24.04 16.34 -7.37
C ARG A 375 -24.16 16.78 -5.92
N SER A 376 -24.60 18.01 -5.67
CA SER A 376 -24.81 18.51 -4.31
C SER A 376 -25.85 17.71 -3.52
N LEU A 377 -26.91 17.23 -4.17
CA LEU A 377 -27.90 16.34 -3.54
C LEU A 377 -27.29 15.00 -3.16
N ILE A 378 -26.57 14.34 -4.07
CA ILE A 378 -25.90 13.06 -3.83
C ILE A 378 -24.88 13.19 -2.70
N LEU A 379 -24.01 14.21 -2.76
CA LEU A 379 -23.02 14.47 -1.71
C LEU A 379 -23.69 14.77 -0.37
N GLY A 380 -24.77 15.55 -0.42
CA GLY A 380 -25.63 15.82 0.71
C GLY A 380 -25.97 14.52 1.44
N GLU A 381 -26.56 13.54 0.75
CA GLU A 381 -27.01 12.23 1.29
C GLU A 381 -25.93 11.37 1.94
N HIS A 382 -24.66 11.57 1.57
CA HIS A 382 -23.54 10.78 2.09
C HIS A 382 -22.61 11.54 3.04
N LEU A 383 -22.82 12.85 3.20
CA LEU A 383 -22.00 13.70 4.07
C LEU A 383 -22.04 13.23 5.53
N SER A 384 -20.89 12.90 6.11
CA SER A 384 -20.77 12.52 7.52
C SER A 384 -19.62 13.21 8.25
N ASP A 385 -18.63 13.74 7.53
CA ASP A 385 -17.50 14.47 8.09
C ASP A 385 -17.54 15.95 7.65
N SER A 386 -17.28 16.86 8.58
CA SER A 386 -17.29 18.29 8.29
C SER A 386 -16.07 18.75 7.49
N ASN A 387 -14.95 18.03 7.60
CA ASN A 387 -13.71 18.34 6.90
C ASN A 387 -13.36 17.29 5.82
N GLY A 388 -14.33 16.43 5.52
CA GLY A 388 -14.21 15.36 4.56
C GLY A 388 -13.98 15.81 3.11
N GLU A 389 -13.75 14.84 2.24
CA GLU A 389 -13.66 15.11 0.81
C GLU A 389 -15.02 15.45 0.21
N LEU A 390 -16.08 14.83 0.74
CA LEU A 390 -17.47 15.14 0.37
C LEU A 390 -17.82 16.58 0.73
N ALA A 391 -17.47 17.03 1.94
CA ALA A 391 -17.72 18.39 2.43
C ALA A 391 -17.08 19.45 1.52
N ARG A 392 -15.81 19.25 1.14
CA ARG A 392 -15.09 20.17 0.24
C ARG A 392 -15.71 20.21 -1.15
N GLN A 393 -16.02 19.03 -1.71
CA GLN A 393 -16.63 18.96 -3.04
C GLN A 393 -18.03 19.59 -3.06
N LEU A 394 -18.80 19.40 -1.98
CA LEU A 394 -20.12 19.97 -1.81
C LEU A 394 -20.05 21.50 -1.68
N GLU A 395 -19.10 22.03 -0.91
CA GLU A 395 -18.85 23.47 -0.83
C GLU A 395 -18.52 24.06 -2.21
N ASP A 396 -17.66 23.40 -2.99
CA ASP A 396 -17.32 23.83 -4.35
C ASP A 396 -18.53 23.80 -5.29
N ASP A 397 -19.38 22.78 -5.19
CA ASP A 397 -20.60 22.68 -6.00
C ASP A 397 -21.61 23.78 -5.60
N LEU A 398 -21.83 24.03 -4.29
CA LEU A 398 -22.76 25.04 -3.80
C LEU A 398 -22.32 26.48 -4.11
N ARG A 399 -21.03 26.75 -4.34
CA ARG A 399 -20.53 28.07 -4.81
C ARG A 399 -21.06 28.46 -6.18
N HIS A 400 -21.55 27.51 -6.97
CA HIS A 400 -22.20 27.77 -8.26
C HIS A 400 -23.61 28.35 -8.11
N PHE A 401 -24.16 28.37 -6.88
CA PHE A 401 -25.45 28.97 -6.61
C PHE A 401 -25.48 30.46 -6.98
N ARG A 402 -26.56 30.84 -7.67
CA ARG A 402 -26.90 32.19 -8.06
C ARG A 402 -28.32 32.48 -7.58
N PRO A 403 -28.58 33.57 -6.83
CA PRO A 403 -29.94 33.92 -6.36
C PRO A 403 -30.96 34.02 -7.51
N GLU A 404 -30.50 34.33 -8.72
CA GLU A 404 -31.29 34.39 -9.94
C GLU A 404 -31.98 33.05 -10.27
N LEU A 405 -31.42 31.91 -9.85
CA LEU A 405 -32.04 30.59 -10.03
C LEU A 405 -33.39 30.43 -9.30
N LEU A 406 -33.66 31.31 -8.32
CA LEU A 406 -34.93 31.34 -7.59
C LEU A 406 -35.98 32.23 -8.27
N THR A 407 -35.57 33.10 -9.19
CA THR A 407 -36.44 34.10 -9.85
C THR A 407 -36.56 33.86 -11.35
N GLU A 408 -35.60 33.20 -11.97
CA GLU A 408 -35.58 32.86 -13.40
C GLU A 408 -36.29 31.53 -13.69
N GLY A 409 -36.84 31.41 -14.90
CA GLY A 409 -37.54 30.22 -15.36
C GLY A 409 -39.06 30.25 -15.15
N ASP A 410 -39.72 29.15 -15.54
CA ASP A 410 -41.15 28.95 -15.31
C ASP A 410 -41.45 28.80 -13.81
N ALA A 411 -42.74 28.91 -13.44
CA ALA A 411 -43.13 28.87 -12.03
C ALA A 411 -42.76 27.54 -11.35
N ASP A 412 -42.87 26.43 -12.06
CA ASP A 412 -42.59 25.09 -11.54
C ASP A 412 -41.09 24.89 -11.29
N ARG A 413 -40.22 25.30 -12.22
CA ARG A 413 -38.76 25.27 -12.07
C ARG A 413 -38.30 26.12 -10.90
N ARG A 414 -38.89 27.31 -10.69
CA ARG A 414 -38.54 28.15 -9.53
C ARG A 414 -38.88 27.46 -8.21
N VAL A 415 -40.08 26.89 -8.13
CA VAL A 415 -40.52 26.17 -6.92
C VAL A 415 -39.67 24.93 -6.69
N ALA A 416 -39.42 24.13 -7.74
CA ALA A 416 -38.58 22.94 -7.69
C ALA A 416 -37.13 23.25 -7.32
N SER A 417 -36.52 24.26 -7.96
CA SER A 417 -35.20 24.82 -7.57
C SER A 417 -35.15 25.10 -6.09
N GLY A 418 -36.19 25.74 -5.55
CA GLY A 418 -36.23 26.09 -4.15
C GLY A 418 -36.25 24.88 -3.22
N PHE A 419 -36.95 23.80 -3.56
CA PHE A 419 -36.93 22.58 -2.74
C PHE A 419 -35.61 21.81 -2.90
N LEU A 420 -35.09 21.67 -4.13
CA LEU A 420 -33.81 20.98 -4.40
C LEU A 420 -32.62 21.68 -3.72
N LEU A 421 -32.56 23.01 -3.78
CA LEU A 421 -31.49 23.78 -3.13
C LEU A 421 -31.53 23.67 -1.60
N ARG A 422 -32.73 23.67 -1.00
CA ARG A 422 -32.87 23.41 0.45
C ARG A 422 -32.44 21.99 0.78
N ALA A 423 -32.85 21.01 0.00
CA ALA A 423 -32.47 19.61 0.19
C ALA A 423 -30.94 19.42 0.18
N ALA A 424 -30.24 20.09 -0.73
CA ALA A 424 -28.78 20.04 -0.83
C ALA A 424 -28.06 20.84 0.27
N ALA A 425 -28.57 22.04 0.60
CA ALA A 425 -27.93 22.95 1.55
C ALA A 425 -28.17 22.56 3.02
N LEU A 426 -29.28 21.89 3.35
CA LEU A 426 -29.62 21.52 4.72
C LEU A 426 -28.54 20.65 5.39
N PRO A 427 -28.10 19.50 4.82
CA PRO A 427 -27.02 18.71 5.41
C PRO A 427 -25.67 19.45 5.38
N ALA A 428 -25.40 20.21 4.32
CA ALA A 428 -24.17 20.97 4.17
C ALA A 428 -23.98 22.05 5.24
N ALA A 429 -25.05 22.79 5.56
CA ALA A 429 -25.03 23.82 6.59
C ALA A 429 -24.87 23.20 7.99
N LEU A 430 -25.55 22.07 8.25
CA LEU A 430 -25.53 21.43 9.56
C LEU A 430 -24.24 20.65 9.84
N ILE A 431 -23.79 19.83 8.89
CA ILE A 431 -22.67 18.89 9.07
C ILE A 431 -21.35 19.54 8.68
N ALA A 432 -21.27 20.14 7.49
CA ALA A 432 -20.03 20.74 6.99
C ALA A 432 -19.80 22.19 7.47
N GLY A 433 -20.80 22.84 8.08
CA GLY A 433 -20.71 24.26 8.42
C GLY A 433 -20.49 25.14 7.18
N SER A 434 -20.98 24.70 6.02
CA SER A 434 -20.77 25.39 4.74
C SER A 434 -21.39 26.79 4.77
N ALA A 435 -20.55 27.83 4.68
CA ALA A 435 -21.01 29.21 4.59
C ALA A 435 -21.88 29.42 3.33
N SER A 436 -21.53 28.77 2.22
CA SER A 436 -22.31 28.78 0.99
C SER A 436 -23.71 28.19 1.21
N ALA A 437 -23.82 27.08 1.94
CA ALA A 437 -25.09 26.47 2.29
C ALA A 437 -25.96 27.37 3.18
N SER A 438 -25.39 28.00 4.21
CA SER A 438 -26.10 28.96 5.05
C SER A 438 -26.64 30.15 4.26
N VAL A 439 -25.87 30.67 3.31
CA VAL A 439 -26.32 31.74 2.39
C VAL A 439 -27.50 31.28 1.55
N ILE A 440 -27.45 30.06 1.01
CA ILE A 440 -28.54 29.47 0.22
C ILE A 440 -29.82 29.38 1.07
N LEU A 441 -29.74 28.80 2.27
CA LEU A 441 -30.89 28.63 3.16
C LEU A 441 -31.54 29.97 3.56
N ARG A 442 -30.76 31.05 3.70
CA ARG A 442 -31.26 32.41 4.01
C ARG A 442 -31.79 33.18 2.81
N ALA A 443 -31.41 32.80 1.58
CA ALA A 443 -31.85 33.49 0.37
C ALA A 443 -33.35 33.32 0.08
N PHE A 444 -34.00 32.33 0.72
CA PHE A 444 -35.40 32.02 0.50
C PHE A 444 -36.35 32.96 1.23
N LYS A 445 -37.45 33.33 0.57
CA LYS A 445 -38.59 34.00 1.21
C LYS A 445 -39.58 32.98 1.77
N ILE A 446 -40.35 33.39 2.79
CA ILE A 446 -41.44 32.59 3.34
C ILE A 446 -42.49 32.38 2.24
N ALA A 447 -42.67 31.13 1.81
CA ALA A 447 -43.74 30.74 0.91
C ALA A 447 -45.02 30.42 1.72
N PRO A 448 -46.22 30.67 1.16
CA PRO A 448 -47.47 30.35 1.84
C PRO A 448 -47.54 28.85 2.17
N GLY A 449 -47.80 28.52 3.43
CA GLY A 449 -47.85 27.13 3.91
C GLY A 449 -46.48 26.45 4.09
N CYS A 450 -45.37 27.19 4.06
CA CYS A 450 -44.01 26.67 4.31
C CYS A 450 -43.32 27.43 5.45
N SER A 451 -44.07 27.80 6.48
CA SER A 451 -43.59 28.62 7.60
C SER A 451 -42.65 27.83 8.53
N GLN A 452 -42.98 26.57 8.80
CA GLN A 452 -42.14 25.68 9.59
C GLN A 452 -40.87 25.34 8.81
N LEU A 453 -40.97 25.04 7.52
CA LEU A 453 -39.79 24.78 6.68
C LEU A 453 -38.84 25.99 6.65
N TYR A 454 -39.39 27.20 6.49
CA TYR A 454 -38.57 28.41 6.52
C TYR A 454 -37.85 28.60 7.85
N ASN A 455 -38.55 28.44 8.97
CA ASN A 455 -37.96 28.57 10.30
C ASN A 455 -36.90 27.49 10.53
N TYR A 456 -37.19 26.26 10.12
CA TYR A 456 -36.28 25.12 10.18
C TYR A 456 -34.96 25.41 9.44
N CYS A 457 -35.04 25.81 8.18
CA CYS A 457 -33.87 26.20 7.38
C CYS A 457 -33.11 27.38 8.00
N SER A 458 -33.83 28.39 8.50
CA SER A 458 -33.23 29.60 9.10
C SER A 458 -32.45 29.28 10.37
N ARG A 459 -32.97 28.38 11.21
CA ARG A 459 -32.31 27.97 12.46
C ARG A 459 -31.06 27.13 12.19
N ILE A 460 -31.14 26.17 11.27
CA ILE A 460 -29.98 25.39 10.83
C ILE A 460 -28.91 26.31 10.23
N ALA A 461 -29.28 27.26 9.36
CA ALA A 461 -28.34 28.21 8.77
C ALA A 461 -27.71 29.16 9.80
N LEU A 462 -28.45 29.61 10.81
CA LEU A 462 -27.91 30.44 11.89
C LEU A 462 -26.86 29.66 12.69
N TYR A 463 -27.11 28.39 12.91
CA TYR A 463 -26.26 27.53 13.71
C TYR A 463 -25.02 27.03 12.95
N GLY A 464 -25.17 26.67 11.67
CA GLY A 464 -24.06 26.26 10.80
C GLY A 464 -22.93 27.30 10.75
N ASP A 465 -23.29 28.59 10.67
CA ASP A 465 -22.32 29.69 10.71
C ASP A 465 -21.57 29.82 12.04
N ARG A 466 -22.18 29.38 13.16
CA ARG A 466 -21.56 29.45 14.49
C ARG A 466 -20.64 28.27 14.76
N LEU A 467 -20.96 27.10 14.21
CA LEU A 467 -20.21 25.88 14.47
C LEU A 467 -18.92 25.76 13.66
N ASP A 468 -18.81 26.37 12.48
CA ASP A 468 -17.64 26.20 11.61
C ASP A 468 -17.31 24.71 11.36
N GLY A 469 -18.34 23.87 11.21
CA GLY A 469 -18.20 22.42 11.04
C GLY A 469 -17.79 21.66 12.32
N GLN A 470 -17.96 22.24 13.50
CA GLN A 470 -17.79 21.52 14.76
C GLN A 470 -18.88 20.44 14.95
N ILE A 471 -18.52 19.41 15.71
CA ILE A 471 -18.77 18.00 15.44
C ILE A 471 -20.26 17.61 15.59
N VAL A 472 -20.83 16.93 14.57
CA VAL A 472 -22.20 16.35 14.57
C VAL A 472 -22.49 15.47 15.79
N GLU A 473 -21.46 14.86 16.37
CA GLU A 473 -21.55 14.09 17.62
C GLU A 473 -22.02 14.92 18.83
N MET A 474 -21.88 16.26 18.82
CA MET A 474 -22.40 17.14 19.88
C MET A 474 -23.92 17.08 20.02
N PHE A 475 -24.62 16.65 18.97
CA PHE A 475 -26.07 16.55 18.99
C PHE A 475 -26.59 15.27 19.68
N ARG A 476 -25.72 14.34 20.07
CA ARG A 476 -26.15 13.06 20.67
C ARG A 476 -26.36 13.17 22.19
N PRO A 477 -27.54 12.77 22.72
CA PRO A 477 -27.89 12.88 24.14
C PRO A 477 -27.15 11.93 25.10
N GLN A 478 -26.42 10.91 24.62
CA GLN A 478 -25.93 9.78 25.45
C GLN A 478 -24.41 9.72 25.64
N LEU A 479 -23.66 10.79 25.30
CA LEU A 479 -22.20 10.78 25.42
C LEU A 479 -21.70 10.70 26.88
N GLU A 480 -22.47 11.17 27.86
CA GLU A 480 -22.02 11.22 29.27
C GLU A 480 -21.70 9.86 29.92
N GLU A 481 -22.31 8.74 29.50
CA GLU A 481 -22.02 7.40 30.04
C GLU A 481 -21.04 6.57 29.18
N ILE A 482 -20.82 6.96 27.92
CA ILE A 482 -20.00 6.22 26.94
C ILE A 482 -18.54 6.74 26.91
N GLU A 483 -18.31 7.93 27.45
CA GLU A 483 -17.16 8.78 27.12
C GLU A 483 -15.78 8.27 27.55
N ASP A 484 -15.62 7.73 28.76
CA ASP A 484 -14.29 7.29 29.23
C ASP A 484 -13.93 5.89 28.73
N ILE A 485 -14.94 5.03 28.58
CA ILE A 485 -14.79 3.65 28.10
C ILE A 485 -14.45 3.66 26.60
N ASP A 486 -14.99 4.58 25.80
CA ASP A 486 -14.77 4.57 24.35
C ASP A 486 -13.42 5.14 23.90
N THR A 487 -12.88 6.17 24.55
CA THR A 487 -11.55 6.69 24.17
C THR A 487 -10.42 5.75 24.61
N GLU A 488 -10.54 5.14 25.80
CA GLU A 488 -9.56 4.16 26.28
C GLU A 488 -9.67 2.86 25.50
N SER A 489 -10.88 2.33 25.27
CA SER A 489 -11.06 1.13 24.44
C SER A 489 -10.61 1.35 22.99
N LEU A 490 -10.78 2.55 22.43
CA LEU A 490 -10.22 2.89 21.12
C LEU A 490 -8.70 2.95 21.14
N GLY A 491 -8.10 3.52 22.19
CA GLY A 491 -6.64 3.51 22.40
C GLY A 491 -6.08 2.08 22.49
N GLU A 492 -6.78 1.19 23.20
CA GLU A 492 -6.46 -0.23 23.28
C GLU A 492 -6.66 -0.95 21.95
N ALA A 493 -7.77 -0.68 21.25
CA ALA A 493 -8.06 -1.26 19.95
C ALA A 493 -7.03 -0.83 18.90
N ALA A 494 -6.64 0.45 18.89
CA ALA A 494 -5.58 0.97 18.03
C ALA A 494 -4.23 0.34 18.37
N SER A 495 -3.92 0.15 19.66
CA SER A 495 -2.70 -0.53 20.10
C SER A 495 -2.68 -2.00 19.68
N ARG A 496 -3.81 -2.71 19.83
CA ARG A 496 -3.97 -4.12 19.43
C ARG A 496 -3.87 -4.27 17.91
N TRP A 497 -4.56 -3.41 17.17
CA TRP A 497 -4.49 -3.35 15.71
C TRP A 497 -3.07 -3.09 15.22
N LEU A 498 -2.35 -2.15 15.86
CA LEU A 498 -0.97 -1.85 15.50
C LEU A 498 -0.05 -3.04 15.77
N GLN A 499 -0.23 -3.76 16.89
CA GLN A 499 0.53 -4.97 17.20
C GLN A 499 0.23 -6.10 16.21
N GLU A 500 -1.03 -6.29 15.83
CA GLU A 500 -1.45 -7.35 14.91
C GLU A 500 -1.00 -7.06 13.48
N THR A 501 -1.14 -5.82 13.02
CA THR A 501 -0.64 -5.35 11.73
C THR A 501 0.88 -5.41 11.67
N ALA A 502 1.55 -4.99 12.75
CA ALA A 502 2.99 -5.18 12.88
C ALA A 502 3.36 -6.66 12.82
N ARG A 503 2.65 -7.59 13.48
CA ARG A 503 2.94 -9.03 13.37
C ARG A 503 2.78 -9.56 11.94
N LYS A 504 1.69 -9.18 11.24
CA LYS A 504 1.46 -9.56 9.85
C LYS A 504 2.58 -9.05 8.93
N ALA A 505 3.01 -7.81 9.13
CA ALA A 505 4.12 -7.22 8.37
C ALA A 505 5.52 -7.70 8.84
N ILE A 506 5.71 -8.04 10.13
CA ILE A 506 6.94 -8.56 10.74
C ILE A 506 7.14 -10.05 10.43
N ASN A 507 6.15 -10.76 9.89
CA ASN A 507 6.41 -12.06 9.24
C ASN A 507 7.45 -11.92 8.10
N TYR A 508 7.57 -10.74 7.47
CA TYR A 508 8.70 -10.41 6.59
C TYR A 508 10.01 -10.11 7.36
N GLY A 509 9.93 -9.66 8.62
CA GLY A 509 11.07 -9.37 9.49
C GLY A 509 11.87 -10.61 9.92
N ARG A 510 11.21 -11.76 10.13
CA ARG A 510 11.91 -13.03 10.42
C ARG A 510 12.59 -13.62 9.18
N THR A 511 12.02 -13.41 8.00
CA THR A 511 12.70 -13.67 6.72
C THR A 511 13.77 -12.63 6.39
N SER A 512 13.71 -11.43 6.99
CA SER A 512 14.67 -10.35 6.75
C SER A 512 16.07 -10.63 7.27
N LEU A 513 16.27 -11.40 8.35
CA LEU A 513 17.63 -11.81 8.74
C LEU A 513 18.27 -12.64 7.62
N LEU A 514 17.51 -13.51 6.97
CA LEU A 514 17.95 -14.25 5.79
C LEU A 514 18.24 -13.35 4.58
N PHE A 515 17.48 -12.27 4.35
CA PHE A 515 17.68 -11.33 3.23
C PHE A 515 18.76 -10.28 3.46
N LEU A 516 18.84 -9.68 4.65
CA LEU A 516 19.92 -8.76 5.04
C LEU A 516 21.25 -9.51 5.21
N HIS A 517 21.23 -10.78 5.59
CA HIS A 517 22.43 -11.62 5.66
C HIS A 517 22.71 -12.40 4.36
N ALA A 518 21.87 -12.28 3.32
CA ALA A 518 22.16 -12.76 1.96
C ALA A 518 23.36 -12.06 1.29
N HIS A 519 23.99 -11.11 1.98
CA HIS A 519 25.36 -10.69 1.69
C HIS A 519 26.37 -11.85 1.73
N TRP A 520 26.05 -12.97 2.40
CA TRP A 520 26.87 -14.17 2.42
C TRP A 520 26.07 -15.34 1.89
N THR A 521 26.10 -15.55 0.57
CA THR A 521 25.76 -16.88 0.08
C THR A 521 26.78 -17.87 0.64
N LEU A 522 26.30 -18.80 1.47
CA LEU A 522 27.06 -19.98 1.90
C LEU A 522 27.55 -20.80 0.70
N THR A 523 26.94 -20.60 -0.48
CA THR A 523 27.42 -21.01 -1.79
C THR A 523 28.30 -19.93 -2.43
N SER A 524 29.56 -20.26 -2.68
CA SER A 524 30.44 -19.44 -3.52
C SER A 524 29.97 -19.55 -4.98
N GLY A 525 29.28 -18.54 -5.51
CA GLY A 525 29.13 -18.42 -6.96
C GLY A 525 27.95 -17.63 -7.51
N THR A 526 26.79 -17.60 -6.86
CA THR A 526 25.58 -17.03 -7.51
C THR A 526 24.56 -16.55 -6.48
N SER A 527 24.84 -15.43 -5.79
CA SER A 527 23.77 -14.70 -5.10
C SER A 527 23.06 -13.83 -6.13
N LEU A 528 21.94 -14.31 -6.66
CA LEU A 528 20.98 -13.45 -7.37
C LEU A 528 20.41 -12.48 -6.34
N ARG A 529 20.88 -11.23 -6.39
CA ARG A 529 20.40 -10.14 -5.54
C ARG A 529 18.93 -9.90 -5.85
N HIS A 530 18.02 -10.39 -5.02
CA HIS A 530 16.61 -10.02 -5.10
C HIS A 530 16.41 -8.65 -4.42
N SER A 531 16.84 -7.57 -5.11
CA SER A 531 16.70 -6.17 -4.64
C SER A 531 15.27 -5.78 -4.31
N ASP A 532 14.30 -6.42 -4.98
CA ASP A 532 12.91 -6.02 -4.97
C ASP A 532 12.23 -6.39 -3.65
N ALA A 533 12.55 -7.56 -3.08
CA ALA A 533 12.04 -7.98 -1.78
C ALA A 533 12.54 -7.06 -0.64
N THR A 534 13.81 -6.64 -0.69
CA THR A 534 14.39 -5.69 0.27
C THR A 534 13.73 -4.31 0.16
N GLN A 535 13.44 -3.83 -1.06
CA GLN A 535 12.74 -2.57 -1.27
C GLN A 535 11.29 -2.63 -0.77
N VAL A 536 10.58 -3.73 -1.02
CA VAL A 536 9.21 -3.94 -0.51
C VAL A 536 9.21 -3.95 1.02
N TRP A 537 10.21 -4.57 1.65
CA TRP A 537 10.35 -4.54 3.11
C TRP A 537 10.60 -3.14 3.66
N CYS A 538 11.54 -2.38 3.09
CA CYS A 538 11.80 -0.99 3.52
C CYS A 538 10.51 -0.15 3.47
N LYS A 539 9.72 -0.32 2.41
CA LYS A 539 8.43 0.38 2.26
C LYS A 539 7.38 -0.07 3.28
N TRP A 540 7.35 -1.35 3.65
CA TRP A 540 6.52 -1.84 4.76
C TRP A 540 6.92 -1.20 6.10
N GLN A 541 8.23 -1.07 6.37
CA GLN A 541 8.71 -0.40 7.59
C GLN A 541 8.36 1.08 7.61
N GLU A 542 8.50 1.79 6.49
CA GLU A 542 8.06 3.18 6.35
C GLU A 542 6.55 3.30 6.62
N THR A 543 5.74 2.41 6.05
CA THR A 543 4.28 2.36 6.23
C THR A 543 3.90 2.18 7.71
N LEU A 544 4.52 1.21 8.40
CA LEU A 544 4.28 0.98 9.83
C LEU A 544 4.76 2.15 10.68
N LEU A 545 5.86 2.81 10.31
CA LEU A 545 6.38 3.98 11.00
C LEU A 545 5.42 5.17 10.88
N LEU A 546 4.85 5.39 9.69
CA LEU A 546 3.82 6.41 9.48
C LEU A 546 2.54 6.10 10.28
N ALA A 547 2.05 4.86 10.22
CA ALA A 547 0.86 4.43 10.97
C ALA A 547 1.07 4.55 12.49
N SER A 548 2.21 4.09 13.01
CA SER A 548 2.53 4.19 14.44
C SER A 548 2.74 5.61 14.91
N ARG A 549 3.33 6.48 14.07
CA ARG A 549 3.46 7.91 14.36
C ARG A 549 2.10 8.58 14.46
N LEU A 550 1.18 8.26 13.53
CA LEU A 550 -0.18 8.80 13.53
C LEU A 550 -1.01 8.31 14.73
N LEU A 551 -0.88 7.03 15.10
CA LEU A 551 -1.68 6.42 16.17
C LEU A 551 -1.09 6.61 17.58
N ARG A 552 0.16 7.04 17.73
CA ARG A 552 0.77 7.28 19.04
C ARG A 552 -0.06 8.21 19.94
N PRO A 553 -0.61 9.35 19.45
CA PRO A 553 -1.46 10.22 20.27
C PRO A 553 -2.79 9.56 20.62
N VAL A 554 -3.32 8.70 19.74
CA VAL A 554 -4.55 7.91 19.95
C VAL A 554 -4.35 6.88 21.07
N CYS A 555 -3.29 6.08 20.98
CA CYS A 555 -2.96 5.05 21.97
C CYS A 555 -2.69 5.61 23.37
N ARG A 556 -2.20 6.86 23.45
CA ARG A 556 -1.87 7.54 24.72
C ARG A 556 -2.91 8.58 25.14
N ASN A 557 -3.98 8.73 24.37
CA ASN A 557 -5.01 9.74 24.55
C ASN A 557 -4.47 11.17 24.77
N LEU A 558 -3.50 11.61 23.96
CA LEU A 558 -2.83 12.91 24.11
C LEU A 558 -3.65 14.04 23.47
N GLU A 559 -4.57 14.62 24.23
CA GLU A 559 -5.48 15.67 23.72
C GLU A 559 -4.77 16.93 23.18
N GLY A 560 -3.56 17.24 23.69
CA GLY A 560 -2.76 18.37 23.22
C GLY A 560 -2.26 18.24 21.78
N GLU A 561 -2.26 17.04 21.20
CA GLU A 561 -1.73 16.77 19.85
C GLU A 561 -2.82 16.70 18.76
N ARG A 562 -4.08 17.00 19.08
CA ARG A 562 -5.21 16.93 18.13
C ARG A 562 -4.98 17.71 16.83
N HIS A 563 -4.41 18.91 16.91
CA HIS A 563 -4.13 19.71 15.72
C HIS A 563 -3.08 19.04 14.83
N TRP A 564 -2.06 18.43 15.43
CA TRP A 564 -1.03 17.69 14.70
C TRP A 564 -1.62 16.45 14.03
N VAL A 565 -2.44 15.66 14.72
CA VAL A 565 -3.11 14.49 14.15
C VAL A 565 -4.00 14.87 12.96
N ARG A 566 -4.74 15.97 13.03
CA ARG A 566 -5.53 16.49 11.89
C ARG A 566 -4.66 16.82 10.68
N GLN A 567 -3.55 17.52 10.90
CA GLN A 567 -2.61 17.85 9.82
C GLN A 567 -1.99 16.60 9.20
N GLU A 568 -1.62 15.62 10.02
CA GLU A 568 -1.00 14.38 9.52
C GLU A 568 -2.01 13.51 8.77
N ILE A 569 -3.28 13.42 9.21
CA ILE A 569 -4.37 12.78 8.45
C ILE A 569 -4.54 13.43 7.09
N ALA A 570 -4.62 14.77 7.03
CA ALA A 570 -4.79 15.49 5.77
C ALA A 570 -3.61 15.24 4.82
N ARG A 571 -2.38 15.26 5.35
CA ARG A 571 -1.15 14.98 4.61
C ARG A 571 -1.12 13.56 4.05
N LEU A 572 -1.36 12.55 4.89
CA LEU A 572 -1.33 11.14 4.47
C LEU A 572 -2.46 10.82 3.49
N SER A 573 -3.65 11.36 3.72
CA SER A 573 -4.78 11.21 2.79
C SER A 573 -4.46 11.83 1.42
N ALA A 574 -3.85 13.02 1.39
CA ALA A 574 -3.42 13.65 0.13
C ALA A 574 -2.33 12.83 -0.59
N HIS A 575 -1.39 12.25 0.17
CA HIS A 575 -0.37 11.38 -0.39
C HIS A 575 -0.97 10.11 -1.02
N LEU A 576 -1.88 9.42 -0.33
CA LEU A 576 -2.58 8.25 -0.85
C LEU A 576 -3.38 8.56 -2.12
N ARG A 577 -4.03 9.73 -2.20
CA ARG A 577 -4.73 10.17 -3.42
C ARG A 577 -3.78 10.42 -4.60
N ALA A 578 -2.66 11.09 -4.34
CA ALA A 578 -1.67 11.38 -5.38
C ALA A 578 -1.08 10.07 -5.95
N GLU A 579 -0.77 9.10 -5.09
CA GLU A 579 -0.27 7.79 -5.53
C GLU A 579 -1.34 6.97 -6.29
N ALA A 580 -2.61 7.01 -5.85
CA ALA A 580 -3.70 6.36 -6.57
C ALA A 580 -3.87 6.92 -8.00
N ASN A 581 -3.78 8.25 -8.15
CA ASN A 581 -3.83 8.90 -9.46
C ASN A 581 -2.61 8.58 -10.35
N ASP A 582 -1.41 8.53 -9.75
CA ASP A 582 -0.17 8.16 -10.46
C ASP A 582 -0.21 6.68 -10.93
N ASN A 583 -0.74 5.77 -10.10
CA ASN A 583 -0.90 4.36 -10.46
C ASN A 583 -1.95 4.17 -11.56
N ALA A 584 -3.06 4.90 -11.51
CA ALA A 584 -4.07 4.94 -12.57
C ALA A 584 -3.47 5.39 -13.91
N GLN A 585 -2.69 6.47 -13.93
CA GLN A 585 -2.02 6.93 -15.16
C GLN A 585 -0.99 5.94 -15.71
N ARG A 586 -0.31 5.17 -14.84
CA ARG A 586 0.65 4.13 -15.25
C ARG A 586 -0.03 2.90 -15.84
N ASN A 587 -1.22 2.54 -15.36
CA ASN A 587 -1.97 1.39 -15.87
C ASN A 587 -2.66 1.69 -17.21
N GLY A 588 -3.06 2.95 -17.45
CA GLY A 588 -3.68 3.37 -18.72
C GLY A 588 -2.69 3.66 -19.86
N SER A 589 -1.43 3.98 -19.56
CA SER A 589 -0.40 4.20 -20.58
C SER A 589 0.51 2.97 -20.65
N GLY A 590 0.41 2.19 -21.72
CA GLY A 590 1.18 0.95 -21.94
C GLY A 590 2.71 1.10 -22.08
N HIS A 591 3.30 2.09 -21.43
CA HIS A 591 4.74 2.31 -21.29
C HIS A 591 5.08 2.30 -19.79
N ALA A 592 5.57 1.15 -19.31
CA ALA A 592 6.12 1.01 -17.97
C ALA A 592 7.33 1.95 -17.80
N ALA A 593 7.10 3.16 -17.28
CA ALA A 593 8.17 4.01 -16.79
C ALA A 593 8.74 3.40 -15.49
N PRO A 594 10.07 3.41 -15.28
CA PRO A 594 10.68 2.85 -14.08
C PRO A 594 10.11 3.58 -12.84
N ALA A 595 9.66 2.80 -11.86
CA ALA A 595 9.08 3.29 -10.63
C ALA A 595 10.00 4.34 -9.97
N ARG A 596 9.42 5.46 -9.51
CA ARG A 596 10.12 6.34 -8.57
C ARG A 596 10.46 5.53 -7.32
N ASN A 597 11.70 5.62 -6.84
CA ASN A 597 12.19 4.84 -5.69
C ASN A 597 11.36 4.98 -4.39
N ASN A 598 10.44 5.95 -4.30
CA ASN A 598 9.69 6.26 -3.08
C ASN A 598 8.18 5.93 -3.11
N SER A 599 7.62 5.30 -4.16
CA SER A 599 6.18 4.98 -4.16
C SER A 599 5.87 3.69 -3.39
N LEU A 600 4.85 3.68 -2.54
CA LEU A 600 4.40 2.45 -1.84
C LEU A 600 3.90 1.43 -2.88
N PRO A 601 4.33 0.15 -2.84
CA PRO A 601 4.25 -0.76 -3.98
C PRO A 601 3.05 -1.72 -3.95
N THR A 602 2.21 -1.73 -2.90
CA THR A 602 1.10 -2.70 -2.74
C THR A 602 -0.16 -2.07 -2.14
N ASP A 603 -1.32 -2.47 -2.67
CA ASP A 603 -2.66 -2.07 -2.17
C ASP A 603 -2.85 -2.38 -0.68
N GLU A 604 -2.18 -3.42 -0.17
CA GLU A 604 -2.16 -3.78 1.25
C GLU A 604 -1.55 -2.69 2.14
N MET A 605 -0.46 -2.04 1.70
CA MET A 605 0.16 -0.94 2.46
C MET A 605 -0.76 0.28 2.50
N HIS A 606 -1.45 0.57 1.39
CA HIS A 606 -2.46 1.63 1.33
C HIS A 606 -3.65 1.32 2.25
N ALA A 607 -4.11 0.07 2.28
CA ALA A 607 -5.17 -0.37 3.18
C ALA A 607 -4.78 -0.17 4.66
N VAL A 608 -3.53 -0.50 5.03
CA VAL A 608 -3.02 -0.28 6.39
C VAL A 608 -3.01 1.20 6.77
N LEU A 609 -2.56 2.08 5.88
CA LEU A 609 -2.58 3.53 6.15
C LEU A 609 -4.01 4.08 6.25
N ARG A 610 -4.94 3.61 5.42
CA ARG A 610 -6.37 4.00 5.50
C ARG A 610 -6.97 3.61 6.86
N GLN A 611 -6.72 2.40 7.34
CA GLN A 611 -7.18 1.94 8.66
C GLN A 611 -6.55 2.76 9.80
N ALA A 612 -5.27 3.11 9.70
CA ALA A 612 -4.63 4.00 10.69
C ALA A 612 -5.26 5.41 10.71
N ILE A 613 -5.56 5.97 9.53
CA ILE A 613 -6.26 7.25 9.38
C ILE A 613 -7.66 7.18 9.99
N GLU A 614 -8.37 6.07 9.79
CA GLU A 614 -9.71 5.86 10.34
C GLU A 614 -9.70 5.87 11.87
N LEU A 615 -8.82 5.09 12.50
CA LEU A 615 -8.67 5.05 13.95
C LEU A 615 -8.30 6.42 14.53
N ALA A 616 -7.40 7.15 13.86
CA ALA A 616 -7.03 8.52 14.25
C ALA A 616 -8.17 9.53 14.09
N SER A 617 -8.96 9.40 13.03
CA SER A 617 -10.14 10.23 12.78
C SER A 617 -11.22 9.98 13.83
N ARG A 618 -11.47 8.71 14.19
CA ARG A 618 -12.40 8.34 15.26
C ARG A 618 -11.99 8.94 16.60
N TRP A 619 -10.70 8.87 16.93
CA TRP A 619 -10.18 9.51 18.15
C TRP A 619 -10.34 11.03 18.13
N LEU A 620 -10.10 11.69 17.01
CA LEU A 620 -10.32 13.14 16.87
C LEU A 620 -11.79 13.54 17.05
N ARG A 621 -12.74 12.72 16.59
CA ARG A 621 -14.17 12.95 16.78
C ARG A 621 -14.56 12.82 18.24
N LEU A 622 -14.17 11.71 18.88
CA LEU A 622 -14.49 11.45 20.30
C LEU A 622 -13.83 12.48 21.23
N SER A 623 -12.56 12.76 21.03
CA SER A 623 -11.82 13.74 21.85
C SER A 623 -12.30 15.17 21.58
N GLY A 624 -12.66 15.50 20.33
CA GLY A 624 -13.29 16.77 20.00
C GLY A 624 -14.66 16.95 20.64
N ALA A 625 -15.48 15.89 20.72
CA ALA A 625 -16.76 15.90 21.42
C ALA A 625 -16.59 16.24 22.91
N LYS A 626 -15.65 15.58 23.61
CA LYS A 626 -15.33 15.87 25.03
C LYS A 626 -15.00 17.34 25.27
N SER A 627 -14.17 17.94 24.41
CA SER A 627 -13.79 19.34 24.54
C SER A 627 -14.89 20.32 24.16
N ALA A 628 -15.82 19.92 23.30
CA ALA A 628 -16.94 20.76 22.87
C ALA A 628 -18.10 20.71 23.87
N LEU A 629 -18.33 19.55 24.50
CA LEU A 629 -19.31 19.34 25.58
C LEU A 629 -18.98 20.16 26.83
N ALA A 630 -17.69 20.38 27.12
CA ALA A 630 -17.25 21.24 28.23
C ALA A 630 -17.44 22.76 27.98
N GLY A 631 -17.83 23.17 26.76
CA GLY A 631 -17.96 24.57 26.36
C GLY A 631 -19.42 25.07 26.25
N PRO A 632 -19.64 26.40 26.19
CA PRO A 632 -20.98 27.00 26.01
C PRO A 632 -21.66 26.65 24.68
N LEU A 633 -20.90 26.15 23.69
CA LEU A 633 -21.42 25.67 22.41
C LEU A 633 -22.27 24.38 22.55
N SER A 634 -22.12 23.65 23.65
CA SER A 634 -22.91 22.46 23.97
C SER A 634 -24.40 22.77 24.17
N GLN A 635 -24.72 23.87 24.88
CA GLN A 635 -26.12 24.23 25.13
C GLN A 635 -26.82 24.68 23.85
N ASP A 636 -26.18 25.53 23.03
CA ASP A 636 -26.77 25.95 21.75
C ASP A 636 -26.99 24.74 20.80
N ALA A 637 -26.17 23.68 20.91
CA ALA A 637 -26.33 22.43 20.14
C ALA A 637 -27.56 21.63 20.56
N LEU A 638 -27.74 21.49 21.88
CA LEU A 638 -28.90 20.80 22.46
C LEU A 638 -30.19 21.57 22.16
N ASP A 639 -30.16 22.91 22.30
CA ASP A 639 -31.28 23.78 21.96
C ASP A 639 -31.65 23.66 20.47
N LEU A 640 -30.64 23.62 19.57
CA LEU A 640 -30.91 23.39 18.15
C LEU A 640 -31.53 22.01 17.92
N ARG A 641 -30.96 20.95 18.52
CA ARG A 641 -31.49 19.60 18.37
C ARG A 641 -32.96 19.54 18.76
N ASP A 642 -33.28 20.02 19.95
CA ASP A 642 -34.63 19.93 20.50
C ASP A 642 -35.60 20.74 19.63
N GLU A 643 -35.20 21.92 19.16
CA GLU A 643 -36.00 22.73 18.23
C GLU A 643 -36.16 22.07 16.84
N VAL A 644 -35.11 21.45 16.31
CA VAL A 644 -35.16 20.73 15.03
C VAL A 644 -36.09 19.52 15.13
N LEU A 645 -35.99 18.73 16.20
CA LEU A 645 -36.86 17.59 16.44
C LEU A 645 -38.32 18.02 16.60
N GLU A 646 -38.60 19.07 17.39
CA GLU A 646 -39.96 19.60 17.58
C GLU A 646 -40.58 20.06 16.26
N ARG A 647 -39.80 20.75 15.41
CA ARG A 647 -40.30 21.30 14.14
C ARG A 647 -40.41 20.27 13.02
N THR A 648 -39.66 19.16 13.07
CA THR A 648 -39.59 18.18 11.96
C THR A 648 -40.98 17.69 11.54
N VAL A 649 -41.85 17.34 12.49
CA VAL A 649 -43.20 16.84 12.20
C VAL A 649 -44.03 17.89 11.45
N GLY A 650 -43.93 19.16 11.86
CA GLY A 650 -44.59 20.27 11.18
C GLY A 650 -44.06 20.49 9.77
N VAL A 651 -42.73 20.41 9.58
CA VAL A 651 -42.10 20.54 8.25
C VAL A 651 -42.53 19.43 7.30
N LEU A 652 -42.56 18.17 7.76
CA LEU A 652 -43.00 17.05 6.93
C LEU A 652 -44.48 17.17 6.55
N SER A 653 -45.32 17.66 7.48
CA SER A 653 -46.73 17.98 7.18
C SER A 653 -46.86 19.06 6.11
N GLU A 654 -46.15 20.18 6.25
CA GLU A 654 -46.13 21.27 5.25
C GLU A 654 -45.68 20.74 3.88
N LEU A 655 -44.60 19.95 3.83
CA LEU A 655 -44.10 19.37 2.57
C LEU A 655 -45.11 18.41 1.93
N ASN A 656 -45.82 17.61 2.73
CA ASN A 656 -46.87 16.74 2.23
C ASN A 656 -48.09 17.52 1.71
N GLU A 657 -48.47 18.63 2.36
CA GLU A 657 -49.51 19.52 1.83
C GLU A 657 -49.10 20.13 0.48
N GLN A 658 -47.86 20.60 0.35
CA GLN A 658 -47.33 21.11 -0.92
C GLN A 658 -47.31 20.01 -2.00
N TRP A 659 -46.99 18.77 -1.63
CA TRP A 659 -47.03 17.62 -2.55
C TRP A 659 -48.43 17.40 -3.14
N GLN A 660 -49.48 17.54 -2.33
CA GLN A 660 -50.87 17.41 -2.78
C GLN A 660 -51.31 18.57 -3.66
N VAL A 661 -50.87 19.81 -3.35
CA VAL A 661 -51.24 21.02 -4.10
C VAL A 661 -50.61 21.04 -5.50
N HIS A 662 -49.34 20.64 -5.62
CA HIS A 662 -48.64 20.70 -6.90
C HIS A 662 -48.85 19.44 -7.73
N THR A 663 -49.23 19.63 -9.01
CA THR A 663 -49.40 18.51 -9.98
C THR A 663 -48.14 18.26 -10.81
N SER A 664 -47.24 19.24 -10.89
CA SER A 664 -46.03 19.17 -11.71
C SER A 664 -45.06 18.10 -11.19
N PRO A 665 -44.61 17.14 -12.04
CA PRO A 665 -43.71 16.07 -11.61
C PRO A 665 -42.37 16.62 -11.14
N LEU A 666 -41.90 17.72 -11.73
CA LEU A 666 -40.66 18.39 -11.34
C LEU A 666 -40.72 18.96 -9.93
N VAL A 667 -41.83 19.65 -9.60
CA VAL A 667 -42.03 20.20 -8.25
C VAL A 667 -42.13 19.08 -7.23
N ARG A 668 -42.87 18.02 -7.55
CA ARG A 668 -42.97 16.83 -6.70
C ARG A 668 -41.60 16.20 -6.44
N ALA A 669 -40.80 15.97 -7.49
CA ALA A 669 -39.44 15.46 -7.34
C ALA A 669 -38.58 16.34 -6.40
N GLY A 670 -38.70 17.67 -6.54
CA GLY A 670 -38.06 18.61 -5.62
C GLY A 670 -38.53 18.47 -4.17
N ILE A 671 -39.84 18.38 -3.94
CA ILE A 671 -40.43 18.17 -2.61
C ILE A 671 -39.96 16.85 -1.99
N ALA A 672 -39.94 15.75 -2.75
CA ALA A 672 -39.45 14.45 -2.28
C ALA A 672 -37.97 14.54 -1.84
N CYS A 673 -37.11 15.17 -2.63
CA CYS A 673 -35.71 15.38 -2.24
C CYS A 673 -35.59 16.18 -0.92
N CYS A 674 -36.43 17.21 -0.76
CA CYS A 674 -36.46 18.01 0.47
C CYS A 674 -36.98 17.21 1.67
N GLN A 675 -38.01 16.38 1.49
CA GLN A 675 -38.52 15.47 2.53
C GLN A 675 -37.43 14.51 3.00
N ARG A 676 -36.76 13.82 2.06
CA ARG A 676 -35.67 12.88 2.38
C ARG A 676 -34.52 13.56 3.12
N SER A 677 -34.17 14.78 2.72
CA SER A 677 -33.14 15.57 3.41
C SER A 677 -33.54 15.92 4.86
N VAL A 678 -34.80 16.30 5.08
CA VAL A 678 -35.34 16.59 6.43
C VAL A 678 -35.42 15.31 7.28
N GLU A 679 -35.90 14.21 6.73
CA GLU A 679 -35.95 12.90 7.41
C GLU A 679 -34.55 12.43 7.80
N ARG A 680 -33.57 12.63 6.92
CA ARG A 680 -32.18 12.34 7.21
C ARG A 680 -31.65 13.19 8.36
N ILE A 681 -31.87 14.50 8.34
CA ILE A 681 -31.47 15.35 9.47
C ILE A 681 -32.15 14.89 10.76
N HIS A 682 -33.43 14.56 10.71
CA HIS A 682 -34.14 14.00 11.85
C HIS A 682 -33.49 12.70 12.35
N SER A 683 -33.10 11.77 11.46
CA SER A 683 -32.40 10.54 11.86
C SER A 683 -31.05 10.80 12.53
N LEU A 684 -30.33 11.86 12.13
CA LEU A 684 -29.06 12.26 12.77
C LEU A 684 -29.27 12.66 14.24
N PHE A 685 -30.44 13.23 14.56
CA PHE A 685 -30.80 13.70 15.89
C PHE A 685 -31.54 12.66 16.73
N ALA A 686 -32.38 11.82 16.11
CA ALA A 686 -33.30 10.91 16.78
C ALA A 686 -32.72 9.52 17.05
N GLU A 687 -31.89 8.99 16.14
CA GLU A 687 -31.32 7.66 16.30
C GLU A 687 -29.96 7.74 17.01
N SER A 688 -29.73 6.93 18.05
CA SER A 688 -28.38 6.66 18.59
C SER A 688 -27.49 5.89 17.61
N ARG A 689 -27.85 5.84 16.32
CA ARG A 689 -27.13 5.11 15.28
C ARG A 689 -25.79 5.80 15.07
N SER A 690 -24.72 5.02 15.17
CA SER A 690 -23.39 5.50 14.85
C SER A 690 -23.37 5.98 13.41
N LEU A 691 -22.94 7.22 13.19
CA LEU A 691 -22.64 7.69 11.85
C LEU A 691 -21.58 6.77 11.23
N PRO A 692 -21.71 6.41 9.95
CA PRO A 692 -20.68 5.63 9.28
C PRO A 692 -19.34 6.35 9.47
N LEU A 693 -18.37 5.61 10.03
CA LEU A 693 -17.07 6.14 10.42
C LEU A 693 -16.28 6.63 9.20
N GLN A 694 -16.50 5.99 8.05
CA GLN A 694 -15.88 6.30 6.78
C GLN A 694 -16.88 6.99 5.85
N GLU A 695 -16.49 8.14 5.30
CA GLU A 695 -17.20 8.74 4.16
C GLU A 695 -17.08 7.81 2.95
N ILE A 696 -18.18 7.67 2.20
CA ILE A 696 -18.16 6.95 0.94
C ILE A 696 -17.17 7.61 -0.04
N ASP A 697 -16.44 6.81 -0.81
CA ASP A 697 -15.60 7.33 -1.90
C ASP A 697 -16.48 8.09 -2.91
N LEU A 698 -16.03 9.25 -3.38
CA LEU A 698 -16.71 10.04 -4.42
C LEU A 698 -17.06 9.20 -5.65
N ARG A 699 -16.17 8.26 -6.04
CA ARG A 699 -16.38 7.37 -7.18
C ARG A 699 -17.59 6.46 -6.95
N HIS A 700 -17.74 5.94 -5.74
CA HIS A 700 -18.88 5.09 -5.38
C HIS A 700 -20.17 5.91 -5.36
N ALA A 701 -20.15 7.10 -4.75
CA ALA A 701 -21.32 7.98 -4.68
C ALA A 701 -21.86 8.40 -6.05
N PHE A 702 -20.97 8.77 -6.98
CA PHE A 702 -21.39 9.30 -8.29
C PHE A 702 -21.49 8.26 -9.41
N HIS A 703 -20.68 7.20 -9.37
CA HIS A 703 -20.42 6.38 -10.55
C HIS A 703 -20.72 4.89 -10.37
N ALA A 704 -21.02 4.43 -9.15
CA ALA A 704 -21.32 3.02 -8.90
C ALA A 704 -22.45 2.47 -9.80
N GLU A 705 -23.51 3.25 -10.01
CA GLU A 705 -24.65 2.84 -10.87
C GLU A 705 -24.25 2.57 -12.32
N LEU A 706 -23.16 3.18 -12.82
CA LEU A 706 -22.66 2.89 -14.17
C LEU A 706 -22.11 1.46 -14.30
N LEU A 707 -21.64 0.86 -13.19
CA LEU A 707 -21.17 -0.52 -13.19
C LEU A 707 -22.31 -1.53 -13.42
N LYS A 708 -23.58 -1.12 -13.33
CA LYS A 708 -24.73 -1.97 -13.70
C LYS A 708 -24.94 -2.09 -15.21
N ILE A 709 -24.23 -1.27 -16.01
CA ILE A 709 -24.38 -1.23 -17.46
C ILE A 709 -23.30 -2.12 -18.09
N PRO A 710 -23.63 -3.32 -18.59
CA PRO A 710 -22.65 -4.22 -19.17
C PRO A 710 -22.05 -3.62 -20.45
N GLY A 711 -20.74 -3.75 -20.62
CA GLY A 711 -20.01 -3.24 -21.78
C GLY A 711 -19.69 -1.75 -21.75
N LEU A 712 -20.08 -1.01 -20.71
CA LEU A 712 -19.69 0.39 -20.54
C LEU A 712 -18.27 0.46 -20.00
N GLU A 713 -17.33 0.92 -20.84
CA GLU A 713 -15.93 1.10 -20.45
C GLU A 713 -15.78 2.31 -19.51
N LEU A 714 -15.27 2.06 -18.31
CA LEU A 714 -15.00 3.06 -17.29
C LEU A 714 -13.50 3.15 -17.01
N ASN A 715 -12.97 4.36 -16.88
CA ASN A 715 -11.59 4.59 -16.47
C ASN A 715 -11.41 4.39 -14.95
N ASP A 716 -10.21 4.65 -14.43
CA ASP A 716 -9.88 4.42 -13.01
C ASP A 716 -10.60 5.36 -12.03
N GLN A 717 -11.09 6.50 -12.53
CA GLN A 717 -11.99 7.40 -11.80
C GLN A 717 -13.45 6.99 -11.93
N TRP A 718 -13.72 5.84 -12.55
CA TRP A 718 -15.04 5.30 -12.88
C TRP A 718 -15.85 6.20 -13.80
N LEU A 719 -15.16 7.07 -14.55
CA LEU A 719 -15.77 7.90 -15.57
C LEU A 719 -15.86 7.11 -16.88
N PRO A 720 -16.97 7.23 -17.62
CA PRO A 720 -17.13 6.58 -18.91
C PRO A 720 -16.15 7.14 -19.94
N GLU A 721 -15.52 6.24 -20.71
CA GLU A 721 -14.61 6.59 -21.81
C GLU A 721 -15.33 6.77 -23.16
N THR A 722 -16.66 6.61 -23.16
CA THR A 722 -17.53 6.78 -24.33
C THR A 722 -17.93 8.23 -24.55
N ASP A 723 -18.31 8.56 -25.79
CA ASP A 723 -18.82 9.90 -26.09
C ASP A 723 -20.18 10.15 -25.40
N PRO A 724 -20.51 11.42 -25.05
CA PRO A 724 -21.74 11.74 -24.31
C PRO A 724 -23.04 11.26 -24.97
N ALA A 725 -23.10 11.18 -26.31
CA ALA A 725 -24.31 10.75 -27.02
C ALA A 725 -24.49 9.24 -26.97
N THR A 726 -23.39 8.47 -27.02
CA THR A 726 -23.41 7.03 -26.79
C THR A 726 -23.75 6.70 -25.34
N LEU A 727 -23.14 7.41 -24.38
CA LEU A 727 -23.45 7.23 -22.96
C LEU A 727 -24.92 7.49 -22.63
N GLU A 728 -25.50 8.58 -23.15
CA GLU A 728 -26.93 8.88 -22.99
C GLU A 728 -27.81 7.74 -23.53
N ARG A 729 -27.47 7.16 -24.68
CA ARG A 729 -28.21 6.04 -25.27
C ARG A 729 -28.14 4.80 -24.38
N GLU A 730 -26.95 4.45 -23.89
CA GLU A 730 -26.78 3.30 -22.98
C GLU A 730 -27.52 3.50 -21.65
N LEU A 731 -27.51 4.71 -21.09
CA LEU A 731 -28.27 5.05 -19.89
C LEU A 731 -29.78 4.89 -20.09
N ILE A 732 -30.30 5.37 -21.22
CA ILE A 732 -31.73 5.25 -21.57
C ILE A 732 -32.11 3.78 -21.77
N GLU A 733 -31.29 3.01 -22.49
CA GLU A 733 -31.56 1.59 -22.72
C GLU A 733 -31.47 0.77 -21.42
N HIS A 734 -30.50 1.07 -20.56
CA HIS A 734 -30.42 0.45 -19.23
C HIS A 734 -31.67 0.75 -18.40
N TRP A 735 -32.10 2.01 -18.34
CA TRP A 735 -33.30 2.40 -17.60
C TRP A 735 -34.57 1.70 -18.12
N LYS A 736 -34.72 1.57 -19.45
CA LYS A 736 -35.81 0.83 -20.08
C LYS A 736 -35.82 -0.66 -19.71
N ARG A 737 -34.65 -1.30 -19.60
CA ARG A 737 -34.53 -2.73 -19.24
C ARG A 737 -35.01 -3.02 -17.82
N GLY A 738 -34.97 -2.05 -16.92
CA GLY A 738 -35.38 -2.24 -15.53
C GLY A 738 -34.23 -2.20 -14.55
N ASP A 739 -34.54 -2.34 -13.27
CA ASP A 739 -33.53 -2.29 -12.23
C ASP A 739 -32.72 -3.59 -12.24
N THR A 740 -31.40 -3.46 -12.41
CA THR A 740 -30.47 -4.58 -12.37
C THR A 740 -29.86 -4.66 -10.98
N SER A 741 -29.98 -5.81 -10.33
CA SER A 741 -29.37 -5.99 -9.01
C SER A 741 -27.83 -6.02 -9.11
N TRP A 742 -27.13 -5.66 -8.03
CA TRP A 742 -25.65 -5.68 -8.01
C TRP A 742 -25.08 -7.07 -8.29
N ARG A 743 -25.77 -8.12 -7.82
CA ARG A 743 -25.42 -9.51 -8.11
C ARG A 743 -25.57 -9.84 -9.59
N GLN A 744 -26.70 -9.46 -10.20
CA GLN A 744 -26.93 -9.66 -11.64
C GLN A 744 -25.88 -8.91 -12.47
N ALA A 745 -25.56 -7.66 -12.10
CA ALA A 745 -24.52 -6.89 -12.77
C ALA A 745 -23.15 -7.60 -12.68
N TYR A 746 -22.79 -8.10 -11.51
CA TYR A 746 -21.57 -8.89 -11.32
C TYR A 746 -21.55 -10.12 -12.22
N ASP A 747 -22.61 -10.93 -12.20
CA ASP A 747 -22.68 -12.17 -12.95
C ASP A 747 -22.62 -11.92 -14.47
N VAL A 748 -23.26 -10.85 -14.94
CA VAL A 748 -23.20 -10.43 -16.35
C VAL A 748 -21.78 -9.98 -16.72
N HIS A 749 -21.10 -9.16 -15.93
CA HIS A 749 -19.71 -8.76 -16.21
C HIS A 749 -18.73 -9.92 -16.16
N ALA A 750 -18.92 -10.83 -15.19
CA ALA A 750 -18.15 -12.06 -15.09
C ALA A 750 -18.31 -12.93 -16.34
N LEU A 751 -19.55 -13.08 -16.85
CA LEU A 751 -19.83 -13.81 -18.08
C LEU A 751 -19.17 -13.17 -19.32
N HIS A 752 -19.14 -11.84 -19.39
CA HIS A 752 -18.48 -11.11 -20.47
C HIS A 752 -16.94 -11.10 -20.35
N GLY A 753 -16.40 -11.61 -19.24
CA GLY A 753 -14.97 -11.60 -18.95
C GLY A 753 -14.42 -10.20 -18.65
N ASP A 754 -15.26 -9.27 -18.19
CA ASP A 754 -14.83 -7.96 -17.70
C ASP A 754 -14.56 -8.03 -16.20
N HIS A 755 -13.38 -8.54 -15.83
CA HIS A 755 -12.99 -8.63 -14.44
C HIS A 755 -12.44 -7.31 -13.87
N VAL A 756 -12.33 -6.26 -14.69
CA VAL A 756 -12.09 -4.91 -14.17
C VAL A 756 -13.38 -4.42 -13.50
N ALA A 757 -14.52 -4.53 -14.19
CA ALA A 757 -15.83 -4.19 -13.64
C ALA A 757 -16.21 -5.06 -12.43
N THR A 758 -15.98 -6.38 -12.47
CA THR A 758 -16.27 -7.23 -11.30
C THR A 758 -15.37 -6.93 -10.11
N GLY A 759 -14.13 -6.49 -10.35
CA GLY A 759 -13.24 -6.01 -9.28
C GLY A 759 -13.81 -4.76 -8.61
N ARG A 760 -14.22 -3.77 -9.42
CA ARG A 760 -14.82 -2.52 -8.93
C ARG A 760 -16.15 -2.73 -8.20
N LEU A 761 -16.97 -3.68 -8.66
CA LEU A 761 -18.20 -4.06 -7.95
C LEU A 761 -17.92 -4.61 -6.56
N LEU A 762 -16.82 -5.35 -6.36
CA LEU A 762 -16.44 -5.88 -5.05
C LEU A 762 -15.94 -4.78 -4.09
N GLU A 763 -15.46 -3.64 -4.60
CA GLU A 763 -15.07 -2.47 -3.80
C GLU A 763 -16.29 -1.78 -3.14
N LEU A 764 -17.50 -1.98 -3.66
CA LEU A 764 -18.73 -1.35 -3.18
C LEU A 764 -19.25 -1.99 -1.90
N ASP A 765 -19.74 -1.17 -0.96
CA ASP A 765 -20.38 -1.63 0.28
C ASP A 765 -21.88 -1.88 0.12
N VAL A 766 -22.23 -2.71 -0.87
CA VAL A 766 -23.61 -3.06 -1.24
C VAL A 766 -23.94 -4.53 -0.99
N TRP A 767 -22.96 -5.29 -0.49
CA TRP A 767 -23.07 -6.73 -0.32
C TRP A 767 -23.69 -7.08 1.05
N PRO A 768 -24.67 -8.00 1.10
CA PRO A 768 -25.33 -8.39 2.35
C PRO A 768 -24.39 -8.89 3.45
N SER A 769 -23.27 -9.51 3.08
CA SER A 769 -22.28 -10.02 4.01
C SER A 769 -20.86 -10.03 3.44
N GLU A 770 -19.86 -9.91 4.31
CA GLU A 770 -18.44 -10.04 3.94
C GLU A 770 -18.12 -11.46 3.43
N ALA A 771 -18.88 -12.47 3.87
CA ALA A 771 -18.75 -13.84 3.38
C ALA A 771 -19.12 -13.95 1.89
N GLU A 772 -20.23 -13.32 1.48
CA GLU A 772 -20.64 -13.28 0.07
C GLU A 772 -19.63 -12.51 -0.79
N ARG A 773 -19.13 -11.36 -0.31
CA ARG A 773 -18.05 -10.62 -0.97
C ARG A 773 -16.80 -11.50 -1.14
N GLY A 774 -16.43 -12.27 -0.11
CA GLY A 774 -15.32 -13.22 -0.14
C GLY A 774 -15.51 -14.34 -1.16
N GLU A 775 -16.71 -14.94 -1.22
CA GLU A 775 -17.07 -15.96 -2.20
C GLU A 775 -16.96 -15.43 -3.64
N LEU A 776 -17.51 -14.25 -3.90
CA LEU A 776 -17.43 -13.59 -5.20
C LEU A 776 -15.99 -13.23 -5.58
N SER A 777 -15.14 -12.84 -4.63
CA SER A 777 -13.73 -12.59 -4.87
C SER A 777 -12.97 -13.87 -5.26
N ALA A 778 -13.28 -14.99 -4.59
CA ALA A 778 -12.73 -16.29 -4.94
C ALA A 778 -13.20 -16.76 -6.33
N GLN A 779 -14.50 -16.60 -6.62
CA GLN A 779 -15.09 -16.91 -7.93
C GLN A 779 -14.41 -16.09 -9.04
N ARG A 780 -14.24 -14.77 -8.84
CA ARG A 780 -13.53 -13.89 -9.78
C ARG A 780 -12.12 -14.40 -10.07
N SER A 781 -11.38 -14.75 -9.02
CA SER A 781 -10.00 -15.21 -9.14
C SER A 781 -9.89 -16.53 -9.92
N ALA A 782 -10.82 -17.46 -9.68
CA ALA A 782 -10.92 -18.71 -10.42
C ALA A 782 -11.25 -18.48 -11.91
N GLN A 783 -12.22 -17.62 -12.21
CA GLN A 783 -12.60 -17.28 -13.58
C GLN A 783 -11.47 -16.58 -14.35
N ILE A 784 -10.75 -15.63 -13.73
CA ILE A 784 -9.58 -15.00 -14.35
C ILE A 784 -8.54 -16.05 -14.74
N ALA A 785 -8.26 -17.02 -13.86
CA ALA A 785 -7.32 -18.10 -14.15
C ALA A 785 -7.81 -18.98 -15.32
N GLU A 786 -9.09 -19.35 -15.33
CA GLU A 786 -9.72 -20.12 -16.40
C GLU A 786 -9.68 -19.39 -17.75
N HIS A 787 -10.03 -18.11 -17.77
CA HIS A 787 -10.00 -17.28 -18.99
C HIS A 787 -8.58 -17.11 -19.52
N ARG A 788 -7.58 -16.91 -18.66
CA ARG A 788 -6.16 -16.87 -19.06
C ARG A 788 -5.70 -18.17 -19.66
N GLN A 789 -6.06 -19.30 -19.04
CA GLN A 789 -5.71 -20.62 -19.57
C GLN A 789 -6.36 -20.88 -20.93
N THR A 790 -7.64 -20.54 -21.06
CA THR A 790 -8.40 -20.70 -22.32
C THR A 790 -7.80 -19.82 -23.42
N LEU A 791 -7.57 -18.53 -23.15
CA LEU A 791 -7.02 -17.60 -24.13
C LEU A 791 -5.57 -17.96 -24.50
N ALA A 792 -4.76 -18.48 -23.57
CA ALA A 792 -3.44 -19.02 -23.87
C ALA A 792 -3.52 -20.20 -24.86
N SER A 793 -4.48 -21.10 -24.67
CA SER A 793 -4.72 -22.23 -25.59
C SER A 793 -5.15 -21.74 -26.97
N GLU A 794 -6.08 -20.79 -27.05
CA GLU A 794 -6.54 -20.23 -28.33
C GLU A 794 -5.42 -19.47 -29.06
N LEU A 795 -4.59 -18.70 -28.34
CA LEU A 795 -3.40 -18.04 -28.90
C LEU A 795 -2.41 -19.05 -29.49
N ASN A 796 -2.20 -20.18 -28.81
CA ASN A 796 -1.36 -21.27 -29.31
C ASN A 796 -1.95 -21.89 -30.59
N GLU A 797 -3.25 -22.14 -30.62
CA GLU A 797 -3.93 -22.67 -31.81
C GLU A 797 -3.82 -21.72 -33.01
N VAL A 798 -4.08 -20.43 -32.81
CA VAL A 798 -3.97 -19.43 -33.89
C VAL A 798 -2.52 -19.27 -34.35
N SER A 799 -1.54 -19.40 -33.45
CA SER A 799 -0.11 -19.42 -33.82
C SER A 799 0.23 -20.62 -34.70
N LEU A 800 -0.28 -21.81 -34.37
CA LEU A 800 -0.10 -23.01 -35.18
C LEU A 800 -0.76 -22.88 -36.56
N ASP A 801 -1.95 -22.29 -36.63
CA ASP A 801 -2.63 -22.01 -37.90
C ASP A 801 -1.83 -21.01 -38.76
N LEU A 802 -1.27 -19.96 -38.15
CA LEU A 802 -0.40 -18.99 -38.83
C LEU A 802 0.83 -19.67 -39.42
N GLU A 803 1.53 -20.50 -38.64
CA GLU A 803 2.68 -21.27 -39.12
C GLU A 803 2.30 -22.21 -40.27
N ALA A 804 1.17 -22.90 -40.17
CA ALA A 804 0.70 -23.81 -41.20
C ALA A 804 0.41 -23.08 -42.52
N ILE A 805 -0.25 -21.92 -42.46
CA ILE A 805 -0.54 -21.09 -43.65
C ILE A 805 0.76 -20.49 -44.23
N GLY A 806 1.70 -20.09 -43.37
CA GLY A 806 3.03 -19.64 -43.79
C GLY A 806 3.82 -20.71 -44.55
N ARG A 807 3.81 -21.96 -44.07
CA ARG A 807 4.45 -23.11 -44.76
C ARG A 807 3.81 -23.43 -46.11
N LEU A 808 2.51 -23.11 -46.29
CA LEU A 808 1.79 -23.27 -47.55
C LEU A 808 2.04 -22.12 -48.54
N GLY A 809 2.80 -21.09 -48.17
CA GLY A 809 3.07 -19.93 -49.03
C GLY A 809 1.84 -19.06 -49.31
N GLN A 810 0.79 -19.17 -48.48
CA GLN A 810 -0.48 -18.45 -48.65
C GLN A 810 -0.48 -17.07 -47.95
N LEU A 811 0.62 -16.71 -47.31
CA LEU A 811 0.84 -15.44 -46.61
C LEU A 811 2.14 -14.80 -47.09
N ASP A 812 2.05 -13.53 -47.48
CA ASP A 812 3.22 -12.72 -47.75
C ASP A 812 4.02 -12.54 -46.44
N GLY A 813 5.36 -12.57 -46.52
CA GLY A 813 6.22 -12.52 -45.33
C GLY A 813 5.95 -11.32 -44.42
N VAL A 814 5.65 -10.15 -45.01
CA VAL A 814 5.32 -8.93 -44.27
C VAL A 814 4.03 -9.07 -43.46
N ASP A 815 2.99 -9.69 -44.02
CA ASP A 815 1.71 -9.88 -43.32
C ASP A 815 1.82 -10.96 -42.25
N GLY A 816 2.60 -12.02 -42.51
CA GLY A 816 2.92 -13.05 -41.52
C GLY A 816 3.59 -12.46 -40.28
N ASP A 817 4.57 -11.59 -40.48
CA ASP A 817 5.28 -10.89 -39.41
C ASP A 817 4.33 -9.97 -38.61
N VAL A 818 3.41 -9.25 -39.27
CA VAL A 818 2.42 -8.40 -38.59
C VAL A 818 1.48 -9.22 -37.70
N PHE A 819 0.98 -10.36 -38.19
CA PHE A 819 0.14 -11.25 -37.37
C PHE A 819 0.92 -11.87 -36.21
N ALA A 820 2.16 -12.32 -36.44
CA ALA A 820 3.02 -12.87 -35.39
C ALA A 820 3.32 -11.82 -34.31
N GLN A 821 3.64 -10.58 -34.68
CA GLN A 821 3.87 -9.49 -33.73
C GLN A 821 2.62 -9.18 -32.89
N ARG A 822 1.43 -9.21 -33.50
CA ARG A 822 0.16 -9.00 -32.76
C ARG A 822 -0.10 -10.14 -31.78
N LEU A 823 0.13 -11.40 -32.18
CA LEU A 823 -0.03 -12.56 -31.29
C LEU A 823 0.97 -12.53 -30.13
N GLU A 824 2.23 -12.19 -30.39
CA GLU A 824 3.25 -12.05 -29.35
C GLU A 824 2.96 -10.91 -28.37
N ARG A 825 2.38 -9.80 -28.87
CA ARG A 825 1.89 -8.73 -27.99
C ARG A 825 0.76 -9.23 -27.08
N LEU A 826 -0.24 -9.90 -27.65
CA LEU A 826 -1.34 -10.48 -26.85
C LEU A 826 -0.83 -11.50 -25.82
N ARG A 827 0.15 -12.33 -26.19
CA ARG A 827 0.78 -13.30 -25.27
C ARG A 827 1.53 -12.60 -24.13
N ARG A 828 2.24 -11.51 -24.43
CA ARG A 828 2.95 -10.70 -23.42
C ARG A 828 1.99 -10.03 -22.43
N ASP A 829 0.86 -9.54 -22.92
CA ASP A 829 -0.10 -8.78 -22.12
C ASP A 829 -1.03 -9.71 -21.29
N LEU A 830 -1.10 -10.99 -21.64
CA LEU A 830 -1.99 -12.00 -21.01
C LEU A 830 -1.92 -12.08 -19.47
N PRO A 831 -0.75 -12.05 -18.81
CA PRO A 831 -0.69 -12.15 -17.35
C PRO A 831 -1.31 -10.95 -16.62
N GLY A 832 -1.33 -9.77 -17.25
CA GLY A 832 -1.92 -8.55 -16.70
C GLY A 832 -3.38 -8.32 -17.12
N LEU A 833 -3.89 -9.12 -18.06
CA LEU A 833 -5.22 -8.92 -18.62
C LEU A 833 -6.31 -9.23 -17.59
N LEU A 834 -7.24 -8.30 -17.44
CA LEU A 834 -8.44 -8.42 -16.61
C LEU A 834 -9.74 -8.28 -17.43
N ASN A 835 -9.69 -7.64 -18.61
CA ASN A 835 -10.80 -7.60 -19.55
C ASN A 835 -10.48 -8.50 -20.76
N PHE A 836 -11.13 -9.65 -20.84
CA PHE A 836 -10.88 -10.66 -21.87
C PHE A 836 -11.66 -10.40 -23.17
N GLY A 837 -12.70 -9.57 -23.13
CA GLY A 837 -13.57 -9.30 -24.29
C GLY A 837 -12.80 -8.67 -25.46
N SER A 838 -12.03 -7.62 -25.21
CA SER A 838 -11.24 -6.94 -26.25
C SER A 838 -10.18 -7.85 -26.88
N CYS A 839 -9.49 -8.65 -26.06
CA CYS A 839 -8.49 -9.60 -26.58
C CYS A 839 -9.10 -10.73 -27.40
N ARG A 840 -10.25 -11.29 -26.98
CA ARG A 840 -10.98 -12.30 -27.77
C ARG A 840 -11.43 -11.72 -29.12
N TRP A 841 -11.96 -10.51 -29.13
CA TRP A 841 -12.32 -9.83 -30.36
C TRP A 841 -11.11 -9.66 -31.30
N GLN A 842 -9.96 -9.22 -30.78
CA GLN A 842 -8.73 -9.10 -31.58
C GLN A 842 -8.26 -10.45 -32.13
N LEU A 843 -8.35 -11.51 -31.33
CA LEU A 843 -7.99 -12.86 -31.75
C LEU A 843 -8.92 -13.37 -32.86
N ASP A 844 -10.23 -13.12 -32.75
CA ASP A 844 -11.20 -13.49 -33.77
C ASP A 844 -11.04 -12.68 -35.06
N GLN A 845 -10.60 -11.41 -34.98
CA GLN A 845 -10.22 -10.63 -36.16
C GLN A 845 -9.02 -11.25 -36.87
N ILE A 846 -7.99 -11.69 -36.13
CA ILE A 846 -6.83 -12.39 -36.68
C ILE A 846 -7.28 -13.70 -37.33
N ARG A 847 -8.06 -14.52 -36.62
CA ARG A 847 -8.59 -15.79 -37.12
C ARG A 847 -9.40 -15.61 -38.41
N SER A 848 -10.30 -14.62 -38.44
CA SER A 848 -11.11 -14.29 -39.61
C SER A 848 -10.28 -13.77 -40.78
N ALA A 849 -9.19 -13.02 -40.52
CA ALA A 849 -8.26 -12.57 -41.55
C ALA A 849 -7.47 -13.75 -42.14
N LEU A 850 -6.99 -14.67 -41.30
CA LEU A 850 -6.29 -15.89 -41.73
C LEU A 850 -7.21 -16.80 -42.56
N GLN A 851 -8.46 -17.00 -42.13
CA GLN A 851 -9.45 -17.78 -42.88
C GLN A 851 -9.75 -17.18 -44.25
N ARG A 852 -9.92 -15.86 -44.35
CA ARG A 852 -10.12 -15.17 -45.64
C ARG A 852 -8.95 -15.38 -46.60
N ARG A 853 -7.72 -15.39 -46.10
CA ARG A 853 -6.52 -15.65 -46.93
C ARG A 853 -6.39 -17.11 -47.35
N ARG A 854 -6.75 -18.03 -46.47
CA ARG A 854 -6.79 -19.48 -46.77
C ARG A 854 -7.75 -19.84 -47.91
N ILE A 855 -8.84 -19.08 -48.07
CA ILE A 855 -9.89 -19.32 -49.09
C ILE A 855 -9.52 -18.69 -50.44
N ARG A 856 -8.57 -17.75 -50.51
CA ARG A 856 -8.18 -17.12 -51.78
C ARG A 856 -7.38 -18.13 -52.61
N PRO A 857 -7.92 -18.67 -53.73
CA PRO A 857 -7.15 -19.57 -54.58
C PRO A 857 -5.99 -18.76 -55.16
N LEU A 858 -4.79 -19.35 -55.25
CA LEU A 858 -3.70 -18.81 -56.06
C LEU A 858 -4.21 -18.64 -57.49
N ALA A 859 -4.68 -17.44 -57.81
CA ALA A 859 -5.26 -17.11 -59.10
C ALA A 859 -4.20 -17.03 -60.21
N ASP A 860 -2.91 -17.04 -59.86
CA ASP A 860 -1.81 -17.04 -60.81
C ASP A 860 -0.97 -18.32 -60.68
N GLY A 861 -1.31 -19.28 -61.56
CA GLY A 861 -0.35 -20.21 -62.17
C GLY A 861 0.04 -21.45 -61.39
N GLY A 862 -0.67 -22.56 -61.62
CA GLY A 862 -0.10 -23.90 -61.48
C GLY A 862 -1.05 -24.97 -60.94
N LEU A 863 -1.68 -25.70 -61.86
CA LEU A 863 -2.26 -27.06 -61.73
C LEU A 863 -2.71 -27.49 -60.32
N ALA A 864 -4.02 -27.41 -60.08
CA ALA A 864 -4.65 -28.05 -58.93
C ALA A 864 -4.45 -29.57 -58.96
N PRO A 865 -3.96 -30.21 -57.88
CA PRO A 865 -4.10 -31.65 -57.69
C PRO A 865 -5.56 -31.95 -57.36
N SER A 866 -6.19 -32.83 -58.13
CA SER A 866 -7.60 -33.25 -58.07
C SER A 866 -8.05 -33.94 -56.77
N ASP A 867 -7.27 -33.88 -55.69
CA ASP A 867 -7.53 -34.63 -54.44
C ASP A 867 -8.23 -33.80 -53.35
N TRP A 868 -8.50 -32.52 -53.58
CA TRP A 868 -9.13 -31.63 -52.60
C TRP A 868 -10.64 -31.53 -52.81
N SER A 869 -11.33 -32.64 -52.56
CA SER A 869 -12.79 -32.63 -52.31
C SER A 869 -13.04 -32.48 -50.79
N PRO A 870 -14.03 -31.67 -50.35
CA PRO A 870 -14.39 -31.50 -48.93
C PRO A 870 -14.59 -32.83 -48.18
N ALA A 871 -15.05 -33.88 -48.90
CA ALA A 871 -15.29 -35.21 -48.37
C ALA A 871 -14.02 -35.97 -47.92
N ASN A 872 -12.83 -35.62 -48.43
CA ASN A 872 -11.56 -36.26 -48.04
C ASN A 872 -10.88 -35.58 -46.84
N LEU A 873 -11.27 -34.34 -46.49
CA LEU A 873 -10.77 -33.65 -45.29
C LEU A 873 -11.40 -34.19 -44.00
N GLU A 874 -12.63 -34.69 -44.04
CA GLU A 874 -13.31 -35.28 -42.88
C GLU A 874 -12.73 -36.66 -42.51
N ARG A 875 -12.14 -37.40 -43.47
CA ARG A 875 -11.55 -38.73 -43.21
C ARG A 875 -10.15 -38.71 -42.59
N ARG A 876 -9.45 -37.56 -42.56
CA ARG A 876 -8.08 -37.44 -42.00
C ARG A 876 -8.01 -36.78 -40.62
N ARG A 877 -9.13 -36.37 -40.04
CA ARG A 877 -9.19 -35.87 -38.65
C ARG A 877 -9.45 -37.04 -37.70
N SER A 878 -8.60 -37.24 -36.69
CA SER A 878 -8.77 -38.31 -35.70
C SER A 878 -10.11 -38.18 -34.97
N PRO A 879 -10.97 -39.23 -34.96
CA PRO A 879 -12.32 -39.17 -34.42
C PRO A 879 -12.40 -38.98 -32.89
N THR A 880 -11.31 -39.25 -32.17
CA THR A 880 -11.24 -39.17 -30.70
C THR A 880 -11.13 -37.74 -30.15
N VAL A 881 -10.59 -36.79 -30.90
CA VAL A 881 -10.45 -35.39 -30.44
C VAL A 881 -11.70 -34.57 -30.79
N ASN A 882 -12.30 -34.79 -31.96
CA ASN A 882 -13.55 -34.13 -32.34
C ASN A 882 -14.76 -34.63 -31.54
N ALA A 883 -14.81 -35.89 -31.12
CA ALA A 883 -15.90 -36.35 -30.25
C ALA A 883 -15.85 -35.66 -28.88
N ALA A 884 -14.67 -35.46 -28.29
CA ALA A 884 -14.53 -34.80 -26.99
C ALA A 884 -14.70 -33.27 -27.08
N VAL A 885 -14.30 -32.64 -28.19
CA VAL A 885 -14.47 -31.20 -28.42
C VAL A 885 -15.89 -30.85 -28.88
N SER A 886 -16.52 -31.68 -29.73
CA SER A 886 -17.94 -31.53 -30.08
C SER A 886 -18.83 -31.83 -28.88
N ASP A 887 -18.60 -32.93 -28.13
CA ASP A 887 -19.39 -33.23 -26.92
C ASP A 887 -19.22 -32.15 -25.84
N ARG A 888 -18.05 -31.51 -25.72
CA ARG A 888 -17.87 -30.34 -24.84
C ARG A 888 -18.53 -29.07 -25.37
N ALA A 889 -18.44 -28.79 -26.67
CA ALA A 889 -19.09 -27.63 -27.29
C ALA A 889 -20.62 -27.77 -27.31
N ASP A 890 -21.14 -28.97 -27.53
CA ASP A 890 -22.56 -29.30 -27.51
C ASP A 890 -23.09 -29.32 -26.07
N LYS A 891 -22.31 -29.77 -25.07
CA LYS A 891 -22.64 -29.61 -23.64
C LYS A 891 -22.57 -28.16 -23.17
N ALA A 892 -21.62 -27.38 -23.67
CA ALA A 892 -21.52 -25.95 -23.36
C ALA A 892 -22.69 -25.17 -23.98
N ARG A 893 -23.01 -25.42 -25.25
CA ARG A 893 -24.20 -24.86 -25.91
C ARG A 893 -25.49 -25.32 -25.25
N ALA A 894 -25.61 -26.60 -24.88
CA ALA A 894 -26.77 -27.10 -24.15
C ALA A 894 -26.95 -26.38 -22.81
N ARG A 895 -25.86 -26.17 -22.03
CA ARG A 895 -25.87 -25.39 -20.79
C ARG A 895 -26.17 -23.92 -21.01
N GLU A 896 -25.71 -23.34 -22.11
CA GLU A 896 -26.00 -21.95 -22.49
C GLU A 896 -27.48 -21.78 -22.90
N THR A 897 -28.04 -22.70 -23.69
CA THR A 897 -29.48 -22.71 -24.01
C THR A 897 -30.35 -23.06 -22.80
N GLU A 898 -29.89 -23.92 -21.88
CA GLU A 898 -30.61 -24.27 -20.66
C GLU A 898 -30.56 -23.12 -19.65
N ALA A 899 -29.44 -22.41 -19.53
CA ALA A 899 -29.33 -21.19 -18.74
C ALA A 899 -30.14 -20.03 -19.33
N VAL A 900 -30.12 -19.83 -20.64
CA VAL A 900 -30.97 -18.83 -21.32
C VAL A 900 -32.44 -19.18 -21.17
N ALA A 901 -32.83 -20.47 -21.32
CA ALA A 901 -34.19 -20.94 -21.10
C ALA A 901 -34.64 -20.73 -19.65
N MET A 902 -33.80 -21.07 -18.67
CA MET A 902 -34.09 -20.90 -17.24
C MET A 902 -34.19 -19.42 -16.86
N VAL A 903 -33.37 -18.55 -17.46
CA VAL A 903 -33.48 -17.10 -17.30
C VAL A 903 -34.79 -16.59 -17.94
N THR A 904 -35.16 -17.03 -19.14
CA THR A 904 -36.45 -16.65 -19.77
C THR A 904 -37.69 -17.20 -19.06
N ASP A 905 -37.62 -18.37 -18.42
CA ASP A 905 -38.71 -18.93 -17.61
C ASP A 905 -38.87 -18.17 -16.29
N ILE A 906 -37.75 -17.75 -15.66
CA ILE A 906 -37.78 -16.84 -14.49
C ILE A 906 -38.40 -15.48 -14.87
N PHE A 907 -38.18 -14.99 -16.09
CA PHE A 907 -38.82 -13.77 -16.61
C PHE A 907 -40.27 -13.94 -17.09
N SER A 908 -40.82 -15.17 -17.10
CA SER A 908 -42.20 -15.44 -17.56
C SER A 908 -43.16 -15.81 -16.41
N GLU A 909 -42.65 -16.11 -15.22
CA GLU A 909 -43.45 -16.39 -14.00
C GLU A 909 -43.50 -15.23 -12.97
N GLU A 910 -42.82 -14.11 -13.22
CA GLU A 910 -43.04 -12.80 -12.58
C GLU A 910 -43.79 -11.84 -13.52
#